data_AF-A0AAD7Y6X2-F1
#
_entry.id   AF-A0AAD7Y6X2-F1
#
_cell.length_a   1.000
_cell.length_b   1.000
_cell.length_c   1.000
_cell.angle_alpha   90.00
_cell.angle_beta   90.00
_cell.angle_gamma   90.00
#
_symmetry.space_group_name_H-M   'P 1'
#
loop_
_entity.id
_entity.type
_entity.pdbx_description
1 polymer ?
#
loop_
_entity_poly.entity_id
_entity_poly.type
_entity_poly.pdbx_seq_one_letter_code
_entity_poly.pdbx_strand_id
1 'polypeptide(L)'
;MLRNPNYVYGPQSVTVPANLNFGDFVLTKFWEHRQNIALINGATDEHLSYGDIVQQAMNFAVSLTRMGVRKGDTIGLMSENRHEFWGAVVGVACAGAVLTTISTGYVKGEIIHVTNISKPKYMICSPVMYKLHANTLKSLKFLKKIILFGEETQPNVLMYNDLVFESKGQVRNVKFEEFQSVEVQGQSDTLSILYSSGTTGLPKGVMTTHLNVITACCVPATLDPTMVTLTITPWYHVMGLVGMLTAFVTGRTAVYLPKFDVDTYLKTVEKYRPFQLTVVPPILVAVCKNQSKYDLSSVKVIFSGAAPLHKDTIVSVHEKFPNLQGVYQGYGSTEMTLAVMRYIPGDSNSHKMGSVGVVIPNTVVKVTDLETGKPLGPNERGEICAKGELLMKGYVGKDRASDLDDEGFYRTGDVGYYDEDRYFYIVDRVKELIKYKGYQVPPAELEAVLLQHSGIRDAAVVGVEDRSAGEVPLAFVVPQPGRTLTEQEVKDFVAERVSSFIIRDAAVVGVEDRSAGEVPLAFVVGQPGRTLTEQEVKDFVAERVSSFIIRDAAVVGVEDRSAGEVPLAFVVGQPGRTLTEQEVKDFVAERVSSFIIRDAAVVGVEDRSAGEVPLAFVVPQPGRTLTEQEVKDFVAERVSSFIIRDAAVVGVEDRSAGEVPLAFVVPQPGRTLTEAEVKDFVAERLSNPKHLRGGVRFVQQIPKSASGKLLRKELRKMLKTAKSRL
;
A
#
# COMPACT_ATOMS: atom_id res chain seq x y z
N MET A 1 -27.85 -5.81 26.88
CA MET A 1 -27.52 -6.66 25.72
C MET A 1 -26.71 -7.85 26.21
N LEU A 2 -26.88 -9.04 25.63
CA LEU A 2 -25.97 -10.17 25.87
C LEU A 2 -24.75 -10.06 24.94
N ARG A 3 -23.60 -10.62 25.33
CA ARG A 3 -22.45 -10.75 24.43
C ARG A 3 -22.72 -11.87 23.42
N ASN A 4 -22.40 -11.65 22.14
CA ASN A 4 -22.35 -12.71 21.14
C ASN A 4 -21.16 -13.65 21.46
N PRO A 5 -21.34 -14.99 21.59
CA PRO A 5 -20.26 -15.93 21.93
C PRO A 5 -19.19 -16.10 20.83
N ASN A 6 -19.54 -15.74 19.58
CA ASN A 6 -18.66 -15.80 18.42
C ASN A 6 -17.85 -14.50 18.22
N TYR A 7 -17.97 -13.53 19.13
CA TYR A 7 -17.10 -12.34 19.15
C TYR A 7 -16.01 -12.53 20.21
N VAL A 8 -14.76 -12.30 19.83
CA VAL A 8 -13.64 -12.24 20.77
C VAL A 8 -13.48 -10.79 21.23
N TYR A 9 -13.78 -10.57 22.50
CA TYR A 9 -13.62 -9.28 23.16
C TYR A 9 -12.22 -9.23 23.78
N GLY A 10 -11.48 -8.15 23.54
CA GLY A 10 -10.22 -7.89 24.24
C GLY A 10 -10.40 -7.75 25.75
N PRO A 11 -9.31 -7.82 26.53
CA PRO A 11 -9.32 -7.65 27.98
C PRO A 11 -9.67 -6.21 28.41
N GLN A 12 -9.60 -5.94 29.72
CA GLN A 12 -10.09 -4.72 30.40
C GLN A 12 -9.79 -3.40 29.68
N SER A 13 -10.71 -2.45 29.81
CA SER A 13 -10.66 -1.17 29.12
C SER A 13 -9.40 -0.35 29.41
N VAL A 14 -8.89 0.32 28.36
CA VAL A 14 -7.73 1.22 28.46
C VAL A 14 -8.17 2.60 28.96
N THR A 15 -7.51 3.09 30.00
CA THR A 15 -7.62 4.49 30.45
C THR A 15 -6.87 5.41 29.50
N VAL A 16 -7.53 6.48 29.04
CA VAL A 16 -6.97 7.52 28.17
C VAL A 16 -7.17 8.91 28.81
N PRO A 17 -6.32 9.91 28.55
CA PRO A 17 -6.45 11.26 29.08
C PRO A 17 -7.75 11.94 28.61
N ALA A 18 -8.46 12.59 29.54
CA ALA A 18 -9.81 13.11 29.30
C ALA A 18 -9.93 14.22 28.24
N ASN A 19 -8.86 14.98 27.98
CA ASN A 19 -8.81 15.99 26.90
C ASN A 19 -8.61 15.37 25.51
N LEU A 20 -8.16 14.12 25.42
CA LEU A 20 -7.83 13.38 24.19
C LEU A 20 -6.90 14.16 23.22
N ASN A 21 -6.11 15.10 23.71
CA ASN A 21 -5.14 15.83 22.90
C ASN A 21 -3.82 15.06 22.86
N PHE A 22 -3.50 14.47 21.70
CA PHE A 22 -2.27 13.70 21.54
C PHE A 22 -1.01 14.56 21.78
N GLY A 23 -1.04 15.86 21.46
CA GLY A 23 0.08 16.77 21.70
C GLY A 23 0.42 16.88 23.20
N ASP A 24 -0.57 17.28 24.00
CA ASP A 24 -0.43 17.40 25.46
C ASP A 24 -0.04 16.05 26.10
N PHE A 25 -0.68 14.95 25.66
CA PHE A 25 -0.39 13.60 26.13
C PHE A 25 1.06 13.17 25.89
N VAL A 26 1.55 13.29 24.64
CA VAL A 26 2.89 12.82 24.28
C VAL A 26 3.98 13.73 24.86
N LEU A 27 3.76 15.05 24.89
CA LEU A 27 4.67 15.99 25.56
C LEU A 27 4.77 15.70 27.06
N THR A 28 3.66 15.44 27.74
CA THR A 28 3.66 15.10 29.18
C THR A 28 4.45 13.81 29.43
N LYS A 29 4.19 12.75 28.64
CA LYS A 29 4.90 11.47 28.77
C LYS A 29 6.39 11.58 28.46
N PHE A 30 6.78 12.37 27.47
CA PHE A 30 8.20 12.59 27.18
C PHE A 30 8.86 13.48 28.26
N TRP A 31 8.13 14.45 28.83
CA TRP A 31 8.64 15.30 29.91
C TRP A 31 8.85 14.54 31.23
N GLU A 32 7.97 13.60 31.57
CA GLU A 32 8.18 12.63 32.66
C GLU A 32 9.53 11.91 32.52
N HIS A 33 9.89 11.52 31.30
CA HIS A 33 11.12 10.79 30.97
C HIS A 33 12.28 11.66 30.46
N ARG A 34 12.21 13.00 30.59
CA ARG A 34 13.11 13.96 29.89
C ARG A 34 14.61 13.75 30.06
N GLN A 35 15.05 13.11 31.15
CA GLN A 35 16.46 12.82 31.43
C GLN A 35 16.97 11.54 30.76
N ASN A 36 16.08 10.69 30.22
CA ASN A 36 16.44 9.45 29.53
C ASN A 36 16.85 9.76 28.07
N ILE A 37 17.75 8.95 27.53
CA ILE A 37 18.03 8.93 26.09
C ILE A 37 16.87 8.22 25.37
N ALA A 38 16.20 8.93 24.47
CA ALA A 38 15.11 8.41 23.64
C ALA A 38 15.64 7.68 22.40
N LEU A 39 16.66 8.26 21.77
CA LEU A 39 17.21 7.80 20.49
C LEU A 39 18.73 7.68 20.53
N ILE A 40 19.23 6.62 19.90
CA ILE A 40 20.65 6.45 19.57
C ILE A 40 20.73 6.10 18.09
N ASN A 41 21.44 6.90 17.30
CA ASN A 41 21.75 6.57 15.91
C ASN A 41 22.87 5.52 15.90
N GLY A 42 22.52 4.26 15.61
CA GLY A 42 23.43 3.13 15.70
C GLY A 42 24.68 3.27 14.81
N ALA A 43 24.59 4.05 13.73
CA ALA A 43 25.65 4.25 12.74
C ALA A 43 26.62 5.42 13.06
N THR A 44 26.20 6.41 13.85
CA THR A 44 26.98 7.64 14.14
C THR A 44 27.28 7.85 15.63
N ASP A 45 26.59 7.13 16.52
CA ASP A 45 26.60 7.34 17.97
C ASP A 45 26.01 8.70 18.41
N GLU A 46 25.22 9.35 17.55
CA GLU A 46 24.43 10.54 17.94
C GLU A 46 23.27 10.13 18.86
N HIS A 47 23.20 10.73 20.05
CA HIS A 47 22.14 10.48 21.03
C HIS A 47 21.18 11.67 21.10
N LEU A 48 19.91 11.42 21.41
CA LEU A 48 18.91 12.46 21.66
C LEU A 48 18.04 12.10 22.87
N SER A 49 17.91 13.00 23.84
CA SER A 49 17.08 12.79 25.03
C SER A 49 15.59 13.06 24.75
N TYR A 50 14.73 12.57 25.64
CA TYR A 50 13.32 12.97 25.63
C TYR A 50 13.13 14.47 25.86
N GLY A 51 14.00 15.10 26.67
CA GLY A 51 14.00 16.55 26.89
C GLY A 51 14.28 17.33 25.62
N ASP A 52 15.23 16.88 24.80
CA ASP A 52 15.54 17.49 23.51
C ASP A 52 14.34 17.37 22.55
N ILE A 53 13.71 16.19 22.46
CA ILE A 53 12.53 15.99 21.60
C ILE A 53 11.38 16.91 22.02
N VAL A 54 11.14 17.05 23.33
CA VAL A 54 10.12 17.98 23.88
C VAL A 54 10.45 19.43 23.53
N GLN A 55 11.69 19.88 23.76
CA GLN A 55 12.08 21.26 23.46
C GLN A 55 11.99 21.56 21.96
N GLN A 56 12.44 20.63 21.10
CA GLN A 56 12.31 20.76 19.66
C GLN A 56 10.85 20.86 19.22
N ALA A 57 9.98 19.99 19.76
CA ALA A 57 8.57 19.96 19.42
C ALA A 57 7.82 21.24 19.82
N MET A 58 8.02 21.74 21.05
CA MET A 58 7.40 22.99 21.52
C MET A 58 7.87 24.18 20.67
N ASN A 59 9.18 24.28 20.41
CA ASN A 59 9.75 25.34 19.58
C ASN A 59 9.20 25.28 18.13
N PHE A 60 9.07 24.08 17.56
CA PHE A 60 8.53 23.87 16.22
C PHE A 60 7.02 24.17 16.15
N ALA A 61 6.23 23.79 17.14
CA ALA A 61 4.80 24.10 17.21
C ALA A 61 4.54 25.61 17.24
N VAL A 62 5.33 26.36 18.03
CA VAL A 62 5.30 27.83 18.04
C VAL A 62 5.70 28.40 16.67
N SER A 63 6.69 27.81 15.99
CA SER A 63 7.08 28.22 14.63
C SER A 63 5.99 28.02 13.60
N LEU A 64 5.39 26.83 13.52
CA LEU A 64 4.29 26.53 12.61
C LEU A 64 3.11 27.51 12.87
N THR A 65 2.78 27.75 14.14
CA THR A 65 1.71 28.68 14.53
C THR A 65 2.01 30.13 14.09
N ARG A 66 3.25 30.62 14.30
CA ARG A 66 3.72 31.93 13.81
C ARG A 66 3.74 32.02 12.27
N MET A 67 4.05 30.92 11.58
CA MET A 67 4.02 30.81 10.12
C MET A 67 2.59 30.77 9.52
N GLY A 68 1.54 30.73 10.35
CA GLY A 68 0.16 30.69 9.89
C GLY A 68 -0.40 29.28 9.66
N VAL A 69 0.18 28.27 10.31
CA VAL A 69 -0.45 26.94 10.48
C VAL A 69 -1.53 27.01 11.56
N ARG A 70 -2.64 26.32 11.34
CA ARG A 70 -3.86 26.29 12.16
C ARG A 70 -4.38 24.85 12.24
N LYS A 71 -5.32 24.60 13.15
CA LYS A 71 -5.92 23.26 13.30
C LYS A 71 -6.48 22.76 11.97
N GLY A 72 -6.15 21.52 11.62
CA GLY A 72 -6.61 20.87 10.38
C GLY A 72 -5.84 21.24 9.10
N ASP A 73 -4.85 22.14 9.15
CA ASP A 73 -3.87 22.25 8.05
C ASP A 73 -3.04 20.97 7.97
N THR A 74 -2.81 20.44 6.77
CA THR A 74 -1.89 19.30 6.58
C THR A 74 -0.42 19.75 6.51
N ILE A 75 0.47 19.05 7.21
CA ILE A 75 1.94 19.16 7.08
C ILE A 75 2.51 17.83 6.59
N GLY A 76 3.21 17.85 5.46
CA GLY A 76 3.89 16.68 4.90
C GLY A 76 5.26 16.44 5.54
N LEU A 77 5.67 15.18 5.65
CA LEU A 77 7.00 14.77 6.10
C LEU A 77 7.52 13.62 5.22
N MET A 78 8.58 13.87 4.46
CA MET A 78 9.22 12.90 3.56
C MET A 78 10.70 12.74 3.94
N SER A 79 11.02 11.71 4.71
CA SER A 79 12.35 11.52 5.32
C SER A 79 12.62 10.05 5.65
N GLU A 80 13.90 9.66 5.58
CA GLU A 80 14.44 8.50 6.30
C GLU A 80 14.40 8.70 7.83
N ASN A 81 14.66 7.62 8.59
CA ASN A 81 14.76 7.70 10.05
C ASN A 81 15.99 8.55 10.45
N ARG A 82 15.78 9.65 11.18
CA ARG A 82 16.81 10.63 11.58
C ARG A 82 16.38 11.40 12.84
N HIS A 83 17.35 11.93 13.59
CA HIS A 83 17.11 12.52 14.92
C HIS A 83 16.05 13.65 14.96
N GLU A 84 15.96 14.53 13.94
CA GLU A 84 14.97 15.62 13.92
C GLU A 84 13.52 15.15 13.70
N PHE A 85 13.33 13.91 13.22
CA PHE A 85 12.03 13.38 12.80
C PHE A 85 10.97 13.47 13.91
N TRP A 86 11.35 13.18 15.16
CA TRP A 86 10.41 13.11 16.28
C TRP A 86 10.04 14.48 16.86
N GLY A 87 10.97 15.44 16.90
CA GLY A 87 10.65 16.83 17.22
C GLY A 87 9.69 17.43 16.19
N ALA A 88 9.89 17.12 14.90
CA ALA A 88 8.96 17.51 13.83
C ALA A 88 7.58 16.86 13.97
N VAL A 89 7.50 15.54 14.18
CA VAL A 89 6.23 14.80 14.34
C VAL A 89 5.41 15.33 15.51
N VAL A 90 6.02 15.48 16.69
CA VAL A 90 5.31 15.97 17.88
C VAL A 90 4.96 17.45 17.73
N GLY A 91 5.85 18.28 17.19
CA GLY A 91 5.58 19.71 16.96
C GLY A 91 4.45 19.98 15.96
N VAL A 92 4.27 19.15 14.93
CA VAL A 92 3.10 19.21 14.03
C VAL A 92 1.81 18.90 14.79
N ALA A 93 1.80 17.84 15.60
CA ALA A 93 0.63 17.46 16.38
C ALA A 93 0.25 18.52 17.43
N CYS A 94 1.24 19.12 18.11
CA CYS A 94 1.01 20.17 19.10
C CYS A 94 0.53 21.49 18.49
N ALA A 95 0.79 21.72 17.19
CA ALA A 95 0.18 22.81 16.41
C ALA A 95 -1.26 22.50 15.94
N GLY A 96 -1.84 21.35 16.32
CA GLY A 96 -3.17 20.89 15.88
C GLY A 96 -3.24 20.54 14.39
N ALA A 97 -2.08 20.38 13.74
CA ALA A 97 -1.98 20.18 12.31
C ALA A 97 -1.95 18.68 11.96
N VAL A 98 -2.49 18.33 10.79
CA VAL A 98 -2.57 16.95 10.33
C VAL A 98 -1.21 16.52 9.78
N LEU A 99 -0.57 15.56 10.43
CA LEU A 99 0.68 14.98 9.91
C LEU A 99 0.39 14.08 8.71
N THR A 100 1.14 14.18 7.61
CA THR A 100 1.14 13.14 6.57
C THR A 100 2.55 12.72 6.22
N THR A 101 2.86 11.45 6.42
CA THR A 101 4.19 10.88 6.17
C THR A 101 4.25 10.23 4.78
N ILE A 102 5.31 10.50 4.03
CA ILE A 102 5.49 10.02 2.66
C ILE A 102 6.68 9.07 2.60
N SER A 103 6.50 7.93 1.92
CA SER A 103 7.53 6.92 1.76
C SER A 103 8.71 7.43 0.95
N THR A 104 9.93 7.22 1.46
CA THR A 104 11.19 7.49 0.75
C THR A 104 11.41 6.61 -0.48
N GLY A 105 10.57 5.59 -0.70
CA GLY A 105 10.58 4.74 -1.89
C GLY A 105 9.68 5.22 -3.03
N TYR A 106 8.82 6.23 -2.82
CA TYR A 106 7.95 6.78 -3.87
C TYR A 106 8.75 7.65 -4.86
N VAL A 107 8.23 7.81 -6.09
CA VAL A 107 8.75 8.79 -7.07
C VAL A 107 7.70 9.85 -7.42
N LYS A 108 8.09 10.80 -8.29
CA LYS A 108 7.31 11.92 -8.83
C LYS A 108 5.79 11.69 -8.87
N GLY A 109 5.27 10.75 -9.66
CA GLY A 109 3.81 10.57 -9.77
C GLY A 109 3.11 10.02 -8.52
N GLU A 110 3.74 9.13 -7.77
CA GLU A 110 3.21 8.66 -6.47
C GLU A 110 3.21 9.77 -5.43
N ILE A 111 4.27 10.58 -5.38
CA ILE A 111 4.36 11.79 -4.55
C ILE A 111 3.25 12.77 -4.94
N ILE A 112 3.04 13.02 -6.24
CA ILE A 112 1.95 13.87 -6.76
C ILE A 112 0.58 13.29 -6.37
N HIS A 113 0.37 11.98 -6.49
CA HIS A 113 -0.88 11.31 -6.10
C HIS A 113 -1.18 11.49 -4.60
N VAL A 114 -0.26 11.09 -3.72
CA VAL A 114 -0.48 11.15 -2.27
C VAL A 114 -0.56 12.58 -1.73
N THR A 115 0.19 13.52 -2.32
CA THR A 115 0.08 14.95 -1.96
C THR A 115 -1.18 15.62 -2.52
N ASN A 116 -1.79 15.14 -3.60
CA ASN A 116 -3.11 15.61 -4.03
C ASN A 116 -4.25 15.10 -3.13
N ILE A 117 -4.09 13.93 -2.50
CA ILE A 117 -5.03 13.44 -1.47
C ILE A 117 -4.96 14.33 -0.23
N SER A 118 -3.76 14.56 0.32
CA SER A 118 -3.57 15.18 1.63
C SER A 118 -3.36 16.70 1.62
N LYS A 119 -2.96 17.26 0.47
CA LYS A 119 -2.74 18.70 0.20
C LYS A 119 -1.88 19.42 1.26
N PRO A 120 -0.65 18.94 1.54
CA PRO A 120 0.23 19.52 2.55
C PRO A 120 0.62 20.97 2.25
N LYS A 121 0.31 21.85 3.22
CA LYS A 121 0.58 23.30 3.18
C LYS A 121 2.06 23.63 3.33
N TYR A 122 2.79 22.79 4.07
CA TYR A 122 4.25 22.76 4.16
C TYR A 122 4.73 21.31 4.04
N MET A 123 5.95 21.12 3.55
CA MET A 123 6.57 19.81 3.36
C MET A 123 7.93 19.80 4.05
N ILE A 124 8.09 18.94 5.04
CA ILE A 124 9.35 18.68 5.74
C ILE A 124 10.10 17.59 4.97
N CYS A 125 11.38 17.82 4.65
CA CYS A 125 12.21 16.88 3.91
C CYS A 125 13.60 16.70 4.55
N SER A 126 14.16 15.50 4.41
CA SER A 126 15.60 15.32 4.56
C SER A 126 16.38 15.90 3.37
N PRO A 127 17.68 16.20 3.50
CA PRO A 127 18.53 16.57 2.37
C PRO A 127 18.50 15.54 1.23
N VAL A 128 18.42 14.24 1.55
CA VAL A 128 18.35 13.17 0.55
C VAL A 128 17.03 13.24 -0.23
N MET A 129 15.91 13.36 0.47
CA MET A 129 14.58 13.42 -0.15
C MET A 129 14.35 14.74 -0.91
N TYR A 130 14.87 15.85 -0.41
CA TYR A 130 14.85 17.13 -1.13
C TYR A 130 15.70 17.05 -2.41
N LYS A 131 16.94 16.52 -2.35
CA LYS A 131 17.82 16.37 -3.52
C LYS A 131 17.19 15.51 -4.63
N LEU A 132 16.45 14.45 -4.27
CA LEU A 132 15.77 13.58 -5.23
C LEU A 132 14.46 14.18 -5.80
N HIS A 133 13.75 15.00 -5.03
CA HIS A 133 12.35 15.36 -5.35
C HIS A 133 12.01 16.86 -5.33
N ALA A 134 12.99 17.76 -5.14
CA ALA A 134 12.77 19.21 -5.09
C ALA A 134 11.95 19.75 -6.28
N ASN A 135 12.20 19.28 -7.49
CA ASN A 135 11.46 19.72 -8.69
C ASN A 135 10.00 19.25 -8.68
N THR A 136 9.73 18.03 -8.19
CA THR A 136 8.37 17.53 -7.97
C THR A 136 7.65 18.40 -6.94
N LEU A 137 8.27 18.60 -5.76
CA LEU A 137 7.68 19.35 -4.66
C LEU A 137 7.39 20.81 -5.04
N LYS A 138 8.32 21.46 -5.75
CA LYS A 138 8.15 22.85 -6.24
C LYS A 138 7.07 22.99 -7.32
N SER A 139 6.57 21.90 -7.91
CA SER A 139 5.44 21.93 -8.85
C SER A 139 4.06 21.83 -8.18
N LEU A 140 4.00 21.51 -6.87
CA LEU A 140 2.76 21.33 -6.12
C LEU A 140 2.17 22.69 -5.72
N LYS A 141 1.18 23.19 -6.48
CA LYS A 141 0.60 24.54 -6.31
C LYS A 141 0.01 24.86 -4.92
N PHE A 142 -0.34 23.85 -4.12
CA PHE A 142 -0.85 24.02 -2.75
C PHE A 142 0.25 24.16 -1.68
N LEU A 143 1.50 23.82 -2.02
CA LEU A 143 2.63 23.83 -1.09
C LEU A 143 3.21 25.24 -0.95
N LYS A 144 3.13 25.84 0.25
CA LYS A 144 3.64 27.20 0.50
C LYS A 144 5.17 27.27 0.55
N LYS A 145 5.80 26.36 1.31
CA LYS A 145 7.26 26.21 1.39
C LYS A 145 7.66 24.78 1.78
N ILE A 146 8.90 24.44 1.43
CA ILE A 146 9.61 23.27 1.94
C ILE A 146 10.39 23.68 3.20
N ILE A 147 10.40 22.79 4.20
CA ILE A 147 11.22 22.85 5.41
C ILE A 147 12.28 21.75 5.29
N LEU A 148 13.55 22.08 5.46
CA LEU A 148 14.67 21.18 5.22
C LEU A 148 15.38 20.81 6.54
N PHE A 149 15.55 19.51 6.79
CA PHE A 149 16.35 19.00 7.91
C PHE A 149 17.86 19.16 7.67
N GLY A 150 18.67 19.10 8.73
CA GLY A 150 20.10 19.37 8.69
C GLY A 150 20.46 20.86 8.49
N GLU A 151 21.73 21.10 8.16
CA GLU A 151 22.35 22.45 8.16
C GLU A 151 22.59 23.03 6.77
N GLU A 152 22.47 22.22 5.70
CA GLU A 152 22.78 22.66 4.33
C GLU A 152 21.71 23.64 3.80
N THR A 153 21.96 24.95 3.95
CA THR A 153 21.04 26.00 3.51
C THR A 153 20.81 25.96 2.00
N GLN A 154 19.55 26.07 1.58
CA GLN A 154 19.15 25.99 0.17
C GLN A 154 18.26 27.18 -0.23
N PRO A 155 18.37 27.74 -1.45
CA PRO A 155 17.55 28.89 -1.86
C PRO A 155 16.04 28.61 -1.80
N ASN A 156 15.30 29.54 -1.19
CA ASN A 156 13.85 29.55 -1.05
C ASN A 156 13.20 28.43 -0.19
N VAL A 157 13.97 27.59 0.51
CA VAL A 157 13.42 26.73 1.59
C VAL A 157 13.41 27.46 2.94
N LEU A 158 12.96 26.79 4.00
CA LEU A 158 13.23 27.13 5.40
C LEU A 158 14.09 26.01 5.99
N MET A 159 15.04 26.29 6.88
CA MET A 159 15.70 25.21 7.63
C MET A 159 14.88 24.85 8.86
N TYR A 160 14.77 23.56 9.18
CA TYR A 160 14.16 23.11 10.42
C TYR A 160 14.88 23.71 11.64
N ASN A 161 16.22 23.78 11.58
CA ASN A 161 17.04 24.33 12.66
C ASN A 161 16.69 25.81 12.96
N ASP A 162 16.43 26.66 11.96
CA ASP A 162 15.99 28.07 12.17
C ASP A 162 14.59 28.19 12.81
N LEU A 163 13.79 27.13 12.69
CA LEU A 163 12.44 27.03 13.26
C LEU A 163 12.44 26.38 14.65
N VAL A 164 13.58 25.91 15.14
CA VAL A 164 13.68 25.08 16.35
C VAL A 164 14.73 25.58 17.34
N PHE A 165 15.90 25.98 16.86
CA PHE A 165 16.97 26.56 17.66
C PHE A 165 17.02 28.09 17.47
N GLU A 166 17.73 28.79 18.35
CA GLU A 166 17.93 30.24 18.25
C GLU A 166 19.15 30.58 17.39
N SER A 167 19.08 31.69 16.65
CA SER A 167 20.27 32.43 16.25
C SER A 167 20.09 33.93 16.54
N LYS A 168 21.01 34.47 17.35
CA LYS A 168 21.23 35.90 17.70
C LYS A 168 19.99 36.81 17.69
N GLY A 169 19.20 36.81 18.76
CA GLY A 169 18.30 37.93 19.05
C GLY A 169 17.32 37.73 20.18
N GLN A 170 16.31 36.87 19.97
CA GLN A 170 15.18 36.67 20.88
C GLN A 170 14.63 35.24 20.85
N VAL A 171 13.85 34.94 21.91
CA VAL A 171 13.54 33.62 22.46
C VAL A 171 12.98 32.55 21.50
N ARG A 172 13.61 31.37 21.56
CA ARG A 172 13.02 30.02 21.51
C ARG A 172 13.68 29.07 22.54
N ASN A 173 13.67 29.47 23.80
CA ASN A 173 13.59 28.52 24.91
C ASN A 173 12.18 28.59 25.51
N VAL A 174 11.24 27.87 24.88
CA VAL A 174 9.86 27.77 25.36
C VAL A 174 9.84 26.87 26.60
N LYS A 175 9.45 27.40 27.77
CA LYS A 175 9.34 26.59 28.98
C LYS A 175 8.15 25.63 28.87
N PHE A 176 8.30 24.43 29.42
CA PHE A 176 7.24 23.41 29.41
C PHE A 176 5.98 23.89 30.13
N GLU A 177 6.16 24.60 31.25
CA GLU A 177 5.09 25.13 32.10
C GLU A 177 4.36 26.34 31.47
N GLU A 178 4.92 26.91 30.39
CA GLU A 178 4.36 28.04 29.64
C GLU A 178 3.83 27.60 28.25
N PHE A 179 3.93 26.30 27.92
CA PHE A 179 3.46 25.75 26.66
C PHE A 179 2.07 25.11 26.81
N GLN A 180 1.26 25.25 25.77
CA GLN A 180 -0.02 24.54 25.60
C GLN A 180 -0.15 24.14 24.13
N SER A 181 -0.58 22.91 23.86
CA SER A 181 -0.91 22.50 22.48
C SER A 181 -2.18 23.20 22.00
N VAL A 182 -2.34 23.32 20.68
CA VAL A 182 -3.60 23.75 20.07
C VAL A 182 -4.73 22.78 20.47
N GLU A 183 -5.89 23.32 20.83
CA GLU A 183 -7.07 22.56 21.26
C GLU A 183 -7.67 21.73 20.12
N VAL A 184 -7.96 20.45 20.39
CA VAL A 184 -8.50 19.49 19.41
C VAL A 184 -9.68 18.70 20.00
N GLN A 185 -10.65 18.31 19.17
CA GLN A 185 -11.69 17.37 19.51
C GLN A 185 -11.18 15.96 19.25
N GLY A 186 -10.48 15.36 20.22
CA GLY A 186 -9.61 14.20 19.98
C GLY A 186 -10.29 12.95 19.39
N GLN A 187 -11.60 12.78 19.57
CA GLN A 187 -12.39 11.70 18.96
C GLN A 187 -12.61 11.89 17.44
N SER A 188 -12.65 13.13 16.95
CA SER A 188 -13.14 13.49 15.62
C SER A 188 -12.12 14.23 14.75
N ASP A 189 -11.23 15.03 15.33
CA ASP A 189 -10.14 15.70 14.60
C ASP A 189 -9.09 14.68 14.12
N THR A 190 -8.63 14.86 12.88
CA THR A 190 -7.64 13.97 12.26
C THR A 190 -6.24 14.35 12.73
N LEU A 191 -5.53 13.44 13.39
CA LEU A 191 -4.13 13.61 13.79
C LEU A 191 -3.18 13.32 12.61
N SER A 192 -3.45 12.27 11.81
CA SER A 192 -2.59 11.95 10.68
C SER A 192 -3.29 11.34 9.47
N ILE A 193 -2.69 11.52 8.29
CA ILE A 193 -3.04 10.87 7.03
C ILE A 193 -1.86 9.98 6.59
N LEU A 194 -2.03 8.67 6.71
CA LEU A 194 -1.02 7.64 6.39
C LEU A 194 -1.43 6.84 5.16
N TYR A 195 -0.49 6.26 4.40
CA TYR A 195 -0.82 5.65 3.11
C TYR A 195 -0.85 4.11 3.13
N SER A 196 -2.01 3.53 2.78
CA SER A 196 -2.13 2.09 2.49
C SER A 196 -2.18 1.85 0.98
N SER A 197 -1.38 0.91 0.46
CA SER A 197 -1.35 0.59 -0.98
C SER A 197 -2.50 -0.32 -1.43
N GLY A 198 -3.05 -1.13 -0.52
CA GLY A 198 -3.75 -2.37 -0.90
C GLY A 198 -2.82 -3.34 -1.63
N THR A 199 -3.36 -4.42 -2.19
CA THR A 199 -2.60 -5.38 -3.02
C THR A 199 -2.45 -4.93 -4.48
N THR A 200 -3.34 -4.05 -4.97
CA THR A 200 -3.58 -3.86 -6.41
C THR A 200 -3.84 -2.41 -6.84
N GLY A 201 -3.72 -1.40 -5.96
CA GLY A 201 -4.14 -0.02 -6.22
C GLY A 201 -3.05 1.05 -6.09
N LEU A 202 -3.41 2.29 -6.41
CA LEU A 202 -2.67 3.48 -5.97
C LEU A 202 -2.90 3.72 -4.46
N PRO A 203 -1.96 4.33 -3.73
CA PRO A 203 -2.08 4.49 -2.28
C PRO A 203 -3.31 5.33 -1.85
N LYS A 204 -4.05 4.84 -0.86
CA LYS A 204 -5.18 5.54 -0.23
C LYS A 204 -4.69 6.25 1.03
N GLY A 205 -5.14 7.49 1.25
CA GLY A 205 -4.87 8.21 2.50
C GLY A 205 -5.84 7.79 3.60
N VAL A 206 -5.32 7.14 4.64
CA VAL A 206 -6.03 6.69 5.85
C VAL A 206 -5.99 7.78 6.91
N MET A 207 -7.14 8.25 7.37
CA MET A 207 -7.24 9.23 8.47
C MET A 207 -7.26 8.53 9.83
N THR A 208 -6.31 8.85 10.71
CA THR A 208 -6.36 8.49 12.14
C THR A 208 -6.59 9.73 13.00
N THR A 209 -7.34 9.59 14.10
CA THR A 209 -7.64 10.65 15.06
C THR A 209 -6.63 10.69 16.20
N HIS A 210 -6.72 11.72 17.06
CA HIS A 210 -5.89 11.76 18.27
C HIS A 210 -6.25 10.59 19.21
N LEU A 211 -7.54 10.28 19.39
CA LEU A 211 -8.00 9.12 20.17
C LEU A 211 -7.41 7.79 19.64
N ASN A 212 -7.33 7.60 18.32
CA ASN A 212 -6.76 6.37 17.76
C ASN A 212 -5.31 6.14 18.25
N VAL A 213 -4.45 7.15 18.13
CA VAL A 213 -3.02 7.04 18.46
C VAL A 213 -2.79 7.06 19.97
N ILE A 214 -3.58 7.84 20.74
CA ILE A 214 -3.58 7.80 22.20
C ILE A 214 -3.95 6.39 22.70
N THR A 215 -5.01 5.78 22.17
CA THR A 215 -5.41 4.42 22.55
C THR A 215 -4.30 3.42 22.29
N ALA A 216 -3.63 3.49 21.12
CA ALA A 216 -2.48 2.64 20.81
C ALA A 216 -1.34 2.79 21.81
N CYS A 217 -1.07 4.02 22.28
CA CYS A 217 -0.02 4.33 23.26
C CYS A 217 -0.40 3.92 24.70
N CYS A 218 -1.69 3.92 25.05
CA CYS A 218 -2.16 3.56 26.38
C CYS A 218 -2.42 2.04 26.56
N VAL A 219 -2.52 1.26 25.47
CA VAL A 219 -2.58 -0.22 25.56
C VAL A 219 -1.31 -0.72 26.27
N PRO A 220 -1.42 -1.45 27.41
CA PRO A 220 -0.28 -1.73 28.28
C PRO A 220 0.96 -2.29 27.57
N ALA A 221 2.12 -1.73 27.88
CA ALA A 221 3.40 -2.24 27.40
C ALA A 221 3.71 -3.59 28.06
N THR A 222 4.03 -4.60 27.25
CA THR A 222 4.20 -6.00 27.70
C THR A 222 5.64 -6.34 28.11
N LEU A 223 6.50 -5.33 28.25
CA LEU A 223 7.92 -5.45 28.55
C LEU A 223 8.37 -4.20 29.34
N ASP A 224 9.48 -4.31 30.03
CA ASP A 224 10.01 -3.29 30.94
C ASP A 224 10.26 -1.93 30.22
N PRO A 225 9.91 -0.78 30.82
CA PRO A 225 10.19 0.56 30.27
C PRO A 225 11.69 0.90 30.15
N THR A 226 12.59 0.19 30.84
CA THR A 226 14.04 0.41 30.78
C THR A 226 14.73 -0.31 29.62
N MET A 227 14.01 -1.16 28.87
CA MET A 227 14.60 -2.00 27.81
C MET A 227 14.98 -1.23 26.55
N VAL A 228 16.27 -1.33 26.19
CA VAL A 228 16.80 -0.86 24.90
C VAL A 228 16.21 -1.69 23.75
N THR A 229 15.66 -1.02 22.74
CA THR A 229 15.11 -1.64 21.53
C THR A 229 15.94 -1.26 20.31
N LEU A 230 16.29 -2.21 19.44
CA LEU A 230 16.84 -1.93 18.10
C LEU A 230 15.72 -1.97 17.06
N THR A 231 15.64 -0.92 16.23
CA THR A 231 14.67 -0.79 15.15
C THR A 231 15.31 -0.37 13.83
N ILE A 232 14.76 -0.89 12.73
CA ILE A 232 14.98 -0.39 11.36
C ILE A 232 13.65 -0.23 10.61
N THR A 233 12.53 -0.18 11.33
CA THR A 233 11.21 0.05 10.75
C THR A 233 11.09 1.48 10.24
N PRO A 234 10.65 1.75 8.99
CA PRO A 234 10.54 3.12 8.50
C PRO A 234 9.51 3.93 9.27
N TRP A 235 9.92 5.05 9.88
CA TRP A 235 9.05 5.90 10.69
C TRP A 235 8.00 6.68 9.88
N TYR A 236 8.09 6.69 8.55
CA TYR A 236 7.00 7.17 7.69
C TYR A 236 5.82 6.19 7.58
N HIS A 237 5.99 4.93 7.99
CA HIS A 237 4.95 3.90 7.95
C HIS A 237 4.36 3.67 9.35
N VAL A 238 3.08 3.31 9.43
CA VAL A 238 2.33 3.21 10.70
C VAL A 238 3.03 2.34 11.77
N MET A 239 3.65 1.24 11.35
CA MET A 239 4.40 0.34 12.24
C MET A 239 5.64 1.01 12.86
N GLY A 240 6.32 1.89 12.13
CA GLY A 240 7.44 2.68 12.64
C GLY A 240 7.02 3.99 13.30
N LEU A 241 5.85 4.55 12.94
CA LEU A 241 5.34 5.79 13.53
C LEU A 241 4.64 5.51 14.87
N VAL A 242 3.51 4.81 14.83
CA VAL A 242 2.71 4.53 16.03
C VAL A 242 3.40 3.49 16.91
N GLY A 243 4.03 2.47 16.31
CA GLY A 243 4.77 1.44 17.06
C GLY A 243 5.87 2.03 17.96
N MET A 244 6.66 2.97 17.44
CA MET A 244 7.68 3.68 18.23
C MET A 244 7.06 4.57 19.31
N LEU A 245 5.95 5.26 19.02
CA LEU A 245 5.23 6.04 20.02
C LEU A 245 4.78 5.17 21.21
N THR A 246 4.32 3.92 20.98
CA THR A 246 3.95 3.02 22.08
C THR A 246 5.12 2.63 23.00
N ALA A 247 6.36 2.64 22.48
CA ALA A 247 7.57 2.46 23.29
C ALA A 247 8.04 3.76 23.95
N PHE A 248 7.86 4.89 23.28
CA PHE A 248 8.36 6.20 23.73
C PHE A 248 7.52 6.80 24.86
N VAL A 249 6.21 6.56 24.91
CA VAL A 249 5.39 6.99 26.05
C VAL A 249 5.73 6.27 27.38
N THR A 250 6.61 5.27 27.34
CA THR A 250 7.15 4.60 28.54
C THR A 250 8.65 4.87 28.75
N GLY A 251 9.24 5.85 28.05
CA GLY A 251 10.61 6.31 28.32
C GLY A 251 11.75 5.40 27.87
N ARG A 252 11.48 4.42 27.00
CA ARG A 252 12.49 3.46 26.48
C ARG A 252 13.53 4.13 25.60
N THR A 253 14.75 3.61 25.59
CA THR A 253 15.77 3.97 24.57
C THR A 253 15.57 3.13 23.31
N ALA A 254 15.53 3.79 22.15
CA ALA A 254 15.56 3.12 20.85
C ALA A 254 16.86 3.40 20.09
N VAL A 255 17.61 2.34 19.81
CA VAL A 255 18.70 2.37 18.83
C VAL A 255 18.07 2.22 17.43
N TYR A 256 18.43 3.08 16.49
CA TYR A 256 17.94 2.99 15.11
C TYR A 256 19.07 3.00 14.08
N LEU A 257 18.84 2.37 12.93
CA LEU A 257 19.68 2.56 11.74
C LEU A 257 18.81 3.12 10.60
N PRO A 258 19.31 4.08 9.79
CA PRO A 258 18.55 4.66 8.68
C PRO A 258 18.40 3.72 7.48
N LYS A 259 19.18 2.64 7.43
CA LYS A 259 19.17 1.60 6.39
C LYS A 259 19.57 0.26 6.99
N PHE A 260 19.03 -0.84 6.48
CA PHE A 260 19.55 -2.18 6.77
C PHE A 260 20.83 -2.47 5.99
N ASP A 261 21.85 -2.88 6.73
CA ASP A 261 22.97 -3.71 6.29
C ASP A 261 23.18 -4.78 7.37
N VAL A 262 23.41 -6.04 6.98
CA VAL A 262 23.39 -7.16 7.93
C VAL A 262 24.57 -7.11 8.91
N ASP A 263 25.75 -6.69 8.46
CA ASP A 263 26.95 -6.66 9.29
C ASP A 263 26.92 -5.46 10.25
N THR A 264 26.52 -4.28 9.75
CA THR A 264 26.26 -3.08 10.56
C THR A 264 25.14 -3.32 11.59
N TYR A 265 24.09 -4.05 11.23
CA TYR A 265 23.00 -4.39 12.14
C TYR A 265 23.48 -5.28 13.30
N LEU A 266 24.28 -6.32 13.01
CA LEU A 266 24.79 -7.21 14.05
C LEU A 266 25.85 -6.54 14.94
N LYS A 267 26.73 -5.70 14.39
CA LYS A 267 27.60 -4.80 15.16
C LYS A 267 26.81 -3.89 16.10
N THR A 268 25.65 -3.41 15.66
CA THR A 268 24.75 -2.56 16.46
C THR A 268 24.13 -3.35 17.63
N VAL A 269 23.77 -4.63 17.42
CA VAL A 269 23.30 -5.52 18.51
C VAL A 269 24.42 -5.78 19.54
N GLU A 270 25.64 -6.03 19.10
CA GLU A 270 26.78 -6.28 19.99
C GLU A 270 27.14 -5.03 20.81
N LYS A 271 27.26 -3.87 20.15
CA LYS A 271 27.65 -2.59 20.80
C LYS A 271 26.62 -2.10 21.82
N TYR A 272 25.36 -1.94 21.40
CA TYR A 272 24.33 -1.28 22.22
C TYR A 272 23.45 -2.25 23.02
N ARG A 273 23.68 -3.56 22.88
CA ARG A 273 23.07 -4.65 23.67
C ARG A 273 21.54 -4.54 23.83
N PRO A 274 20.76 -4.41 22.73
CA PRO A 274 19.31 -4.28 22.80
C PRO A 274 18.66 -5.56 23.34
N PHE A 275 17.71 -5.39 24.25
CA PHE A 275 16.87 -6.48 24.75
C PHE A 275 15.86 -6.93 23.69
N GLN A 276 15.26 -5.95 22.99
CA GLN A 276 14.23 -6.15 21.97
C GLN A 276 14.76 -5.83 20.56
N LEU A 277 14.51 -6.70 19.59
CA LEU A 277 14.59 -6.36 18.16
C LEU A 277 13.18 -6.13 17.60
N THR A 278 13.03 -5.16 16.69
CA THR A 278 11.76 -4.91 15.96
C THR A 278 12.03 -4.91 14.45
N VAL A 279 11.56 -5.95 13.76
CA VAL A 279 11.99 -6.31 12.39
C VAL A 279 10.85 -6.90 11.55
N VAL A 280 11.06 -6.98 10.22
CA VAL A 280 10.20 -7.75 9.30
C VAL A 280 10.88 -9.07 8.92
N PRO A 281 10.13 -10.14 8.55
CA PRO A 281 10.69 -11.48 8.31
C PRO A 281 11.95 -11.56 7.41
N PRO A 282 12.07 -10.82 6.29
CA PRO A 282 13.28 -10.87 5.46
C PRO A 282 14.59 -10.48 6.18
N ILE A 283 14.52 -9.63 7.22
CA ILE A 283 15.69 -9.26 8.03
C ILE A 283 16.13 -10.45 8.89
N LEU A 284 15.19 -11.18 9.49
CA LEU A 284 15.48 -12.38 10.28
C LEU A 284 16.13 -13.47 9.41
N VAL A 285 15.59 -13.69 8.20
CA VAL A 285 16.18 -14.62 7.22
C VAL A 285 17.61 -14.21 6.85
N ALA A 286 17.88 -12.93 6.62
CA ALA A 286 19.22 -12.42 6.34
C ALA A 286 20.19 -12.55 7.53
N VAL A 287 19.71 -12.29 8.75
CA VAL A 287 20.49 -12.41 10.00
C VAL A 287 20.85 -13.87 10.31
N CYS A 288 19.92 -14.81 10.13
CA CYS A 288 20.17 -16.23 10.34
C CYS A 288 21.13 -16.82 9.29
N LYS A 289 21.03 -16.38 8.02
CA LYS A 289 21.95 -16.80 6.94
C LYS A 289 23.36 -16.20 7.06
N ASN A 290 23.56 -15.16 7.87
CA ASN A 290 24.86 -14.55 8.10
C ASN A 290 25.73 -15.40 9.06
N GLN A 291 26.98 -15.65 8.67
CA GLN A 291 27.95 -16.47 9.43
C GLN A 291 28.88 -15.68 10.36
N SER A 292 28.75 -14.35 10.43
CA SER A 292 29.58 -13.50 11.30
C SER A 292 29.34 -13.83 12.78
N LYS A 293 30.43 -13.81 13.57
CA LYS A 293 30.42 -14.07 15.01
C LYS A 293 30.38 -12.74 15.77
N TYR A 294 29.16 -12.32 16.13
CA TYR A 294 28.88 -11.19 17.01
C TYR A 294 28.17 -11.69 18.27
N ASP A 295 28.35 -11.03 19.41
CA ASP A 295 27.59 -11.34 20.62
C ASP A 295 26.14 -10.84 20.52
N LEU A 296 25.23 -11.79 20.34
CA LEU A 296 23.77 -11.56 20.29
C LEU A 296 23.07 -11.96 21.60
N SER A 297 23.82 -12.25 22.68
CA SER A 297 23.28 -12.70 23.97
C SER A 297 22.45 -11.65 24.72
N SER A 298 22.54 -10.39 24.30
CA SER A 298 21.72 -9.27 24.77
C SER A 298 20.24 -9.43 24.40
N VAL A 299 19.94 -10.02 23.24
CA VAL A 299 18.59 -10.12 22.71
C VAL A 299 17.80 -11.18 23.46
N LYS A 300 16.68 -10.76 24.03
CA LYS A 300 15.72 -11.59 24.77
C LYS A 300 14.38 -11.69 24.06
N VAL A 301 13.99 -10.68 23.28
CA VAL A 301 12.72 -10.66 22.56
C VAL A 301 12.91 -10.17 21.14
N ILE A 302 12.20 -10.80 20.20
CA ILE A 302 12.08 -10.34 18.81
C ILE A 302 10.60 -10.13 18.51
N PHE A 303 10.22 -8.90 18.14
CA PHE A 303 8.93 -8.63 17.53
C PHE A 303 9.06 -8.63 16.00
N SER A 304 8.21 -9.43 15.35
CA SER A 304 8.10 -9.51 13.90
C SER A 304 6.66 -9.24 13.43
N GLY A 305 6.50 -8.71 12.22
CA GLY A 305 5.19 -8.36 11.68
C GLY A 305 5.24 -7.84 10.24
N ALA A 306 4.11 -7.28 9.79
CA ALA A 306 3.83 -6.84 8.42
C ALA A 306 3.85 -7.92 7.32
N ALA A 307 4.37 -9.11 7.60
CA ALA A 307 4.25 -10.33 6.78
C ALA A 307 4.28 -11.57 7.70
N PRO A 308 3.77 -12.74 7.26
CA PRO A 308 3.88 -14.00 8.00
C PRO A 308 5.34 -14.40 8.26
N LEU A 309 5.61 -15.01 9.42
CA LEU A 309 6.91 -15.60 9.75
C LEU A 309 6.86 -17.13 9.74
N HIS A 310 7.57 -17.76 8.80
CA HIS A 310 7.59 -19.21 8.66
C HIS A 310 8.29 -19.91 9.85
N LYS A 311 7.75 -21.08 10.22
CA LYS A 311 8.24 -21.93 11.32
C LYS A 311 9.76 -22.11 11.32
N ASP A 312 10.33 -22.45 10.17
CA ASP A 312 11.76 -22.81 10.10
C ASP A 312 12.65 -21.57 10.29
N THR A 313 12.16 -20.37 9.95
CA THR A 313 12.82 -19.11 10.32
C THR A 313 12.76 -18.89 11.84
N ILE A 314 11.66 -19.23 12.50
CA ILE A 314 11.57 -19.16 13.97
C ILE A 314 12.58 -20.11 14.63
N VAL A 315 12.77 -21.33 14.09
CA VAL A 315 13.80 -22.28 14.57
C VAL A 315 15.19 -21.68 14.42
N SER A 316 15.60 -21.28 13.21
CA SER A 316 16.93 -20.69 12.99
C SER A 316 17.16 -19.36 13.72
N VAL A 317 16.10 -18.66 14.11
CA VAL A 317 16.19 -17.48 14.99
C VAL A 317 16.53 -17.90 16.44
N HIS A 318 15.94 -18.96 16.99
CA HIS A 318 16.34 -19.46 18.32
C HIS A 318 17.77 -20.04 18.30
N GLU A 319 18.20 -20.67 17.20
CA GLU A 319 19.60 -21.12 17.02
C GLU A 319 20.59 -19.95 16.95
N LYS A 320 20.20 -18.84 16.29
CA LYS A 320 21.07 -17.66 16.08
C LYS A 320 21.15 -16.75 17.33
N PHE A 321 20.11 -16.73 18.17
CA PHE A 321 20.02 -15.86 19.35
C PHE A 321 20.00 -16.70 20.64
N PRO A 322 21.17 -16.98 21.27
CA PRO A 322 21.34 -18.04 22.29
C PRO A 322 20.64 -17.77 23.63
N ASN A 323 19.99 -16.63 23.77
CA ASN A 323 19.41 -16.12 25.01
C ASN A 323 17.93 -15.75 24.85
N LEU A 324 17.36 -15.97 23.67
CA LEU A 324 16.02 -15.57 23.24
C LEU A 324 14.92 -16.26 24.05
N GLN A 325 13.93 -15.49 24.50
CA GLN A 325 12.76 -15.98 25.24
C GLN A 325 11.56 -16.25 24.33
N GLY A 326 11.48 -15.59 23.17
CA GLY A 326 10.43 -15.83 22.19
C GLY A 326 10.48 -14.87 20.99
N VAL A 327 9.84 -15.29 19.90
CA VAL A 327 9.57 -14.46 18.72
C VAL A 327 8.07 -14.17 18.67
N TYR A 328 7.69 -12.92 18.90
CA TYR A 328 6.29 -12.51 18.99
C TYR A 328 5.82 -11.86 17.70
N GLN A 329 4.62 -12.24 17.27
CA GLN A 329 3.92 -11.64 16.13
C GLN A 329 2.79 -10.71 16.59
N GLY A 330 2.33 -9.87 15.67
CA GLY A 330 1.07 -9.13 15.79
C GLY A 330 0.50 -8.78 14.42
N TYR A 331 -0.82 -8.75 14.32
CA TYR A 331 -1.59 -8.45 13.12
C TYR A 331 -2.29 -7.08 13.22
N GLY A 332 -2.22 -6.31 12.14
CA GLY A 332 -2.70 -4.95 12.04
C GLY A 332 -2.53 -4.35 10.65
N SER A 333 -3.08 -3.16 10.44
CA SER A 333 -2.96 -2.40 9.19
C SER A 333 -2.98 -0.90 9.49
N THR A 334 -2.75 -0.07 8.47
CA THR A 334 -2.88 1.40 8.59
C THR A 334 -4.29 1.81 9.02
N GLU A 335 -5.31 1.13 8.51
CA GLU A 335 -6.73 1.30 8.85
C GLU A 335 -7.08 0.91 10.30
N MET A 336 -6.18 0.18 10.97
CA MET A 336 -6.32 -0.28 12.36
C MET A 336 -5.33 0.41 13.32
N THR A 337 -4.67 1.49 12.88
CA THR A 337 -3.70 2.36 13.60
C THR A 337 -2.42 1.69 14.12
N LEU A 338 -2.45 0.41 14.50
CA LEU A 338 -1.29 -0.45 14.71
C LEU A 338 -1.79 -1.91 14.62
N ALA A 339 -1.33 -2.79 15.52
CA ALA A 339 -1.83 -4.15 15.68
C ALA A 339 -3.07 -4.17 16.60
N VAL A 340 -4.12 -4.88 16.17
CA VAL A 340 -5.34 -5.16 16.96
C VAL A 340 -5.32 -6.54 17.60
N MET A 341 -4.40 -7.39 17.14
CA MET A 341 -4.13 -8.72 17.71
C MET A 341 -2.62 -8.87 17.84
N ARG A 342 -2.13 -9.27 19.01
CA ARG A 342 -0.70 -9.45 19.27
C ARG A 342 -0.46 -10.47 20.37
N TYR A 343 0.76 -11.00 20.43
CA TYR A 343 1.21 -11.75 21.59
C TYR A 343 1.45 -10.88 22.82
N ILE A 344 1.24 -11.48 23.99
CA ILE A 344 1.53 -10.92 25.31
C ILE A 344 2.71 -11.71 25.91
N PRO A 345 3.94 -11.19 25.85
CA PRO A 345 5.08 -11.74 26.59
C PRO A 345 4.75 -12.02 28.06
N GLY A 346 5.18 -13.17 28.56
CA GLY A 346 5.01 -13.59 29.96
C GLY A 346 3.78 -14.45 30.27
N ASP A 347 2.84 -14.58 29.35
CA ASP A 347 1.76 -15.58 29.40
C ASP A 347 2.33 -16.97 29.06
N SER A 348 2.06 -18.00 29.87
CA SER A 348 2.55 -19.37 29.63
C SER A 348 1.96 -20.00 28.36
N ASN A 349 0.80 -19.53 27.90
CA ASN A 349 0.17 -19.98 26.66
C ASN A 349 0.65 -19.19 25.42
N SER A 350 1.54 -18.20 25.57
CA SER A 350 1.99 -17.27 24.51
C SER A 350 2.87 -17.89 23.39
N HIS A 351 2.81 -19.20 23.18
CA HIS A 351 3.69 -19.95 22.27
C HIS A 351 2.93 -20.81 21.25
N LYS A 352 1.72 -20.39 20.85
CA LYS A 352 0.93 -21.02 19.77
C LYS A 352 1.54 -20.75 18.39
N MET A 353 2.49 -21.58 18.00
CA MET A 353 3.21 -21.52 16.73
C MET A 353 2.27 -21.25 15.53
N GLY A 354 2.58 -20.21 14.74
CA GLY A 354 1.76 -19.76 13.60
C GLY A 354 0.69 -18.71 13.92
N SER A 355 0.29 -18.54 15.18
CA SER A 355 -0.65 -17.49 15.59
C SER A 355 -0.02 -16.09 15.55
N VAL A 356 -0.88 -15.07 15.45
CA VAL A 356 -0.57 -13.65 15.66
C VAL A 356 -0.93 -13.15 17.07
N GLY A 357 -1.30 -14.04 17.99
CA GLY A 357 -1.68 -13.74 19.37
C GLY A 357 -3.18 -13.48 19.56
N VAL A 358 -3.51 -12.67 20.57
CA VAL A 358 -4.89 -12.45 21.06
C VAL A 358 -5.36 -11.00 20.84
N VAL A 359 -6.67 -10.78 20.89
CA VAL A 359 -7.29 -9.45 20.75
C VAL A 359 -6.88 -8.53 21.91
N ILE A 360 -6.46 -7.30 21.58
CA ILE A 360 -5.99 -6.33 22.57
C ILE A 360 -7.15 -5.54 23.21
N PRO A 361 -6.91 -4.88 24.38
CA PRO A 361 -7.88 -3.98 25.00
C PRO A 361 -8.60 -2.99 24.07
N ASN A 362 -9.80 -2.56 24.46
CA ASN A 362 -10.68 -1.67 23.70
C ASN A 362 -11.03 -2.14 22.27
N THR A 363 -10.81 -3.41 21.95
CA THR A 363 -11.07 -4.00 20.62
C THR A 363 -11.96 -5.25 20.74
N VAL A 364 -12.82 -5.45 19.75
CA VAL A 364 -13.63 -6.65 19.53
C VAL A 364 -13.35 -7.15 18.12
N VAL A 365 -13.12 -8.45 17.96
CA VAL A 365 -12.90 -9.09 16.66
C VAL A 365 -13.89 -10.24 16.50
N LYS A 366 -14.47 -10.38 15.31
CA LYS A 366 -15.24 -11.57 14.89
C LYS A 366 -14.65 -12.09 13.59
N VAL A 367 -14.84 -13.39 13.34
CA VAL A 367 -14.60 -14.00 12.04
C VAL A 367 -15.97 -14.20 11.39
N THR A 368 -16.14 -13.83 10.13
CA THR A 368 -17.42 -13.92 9.42
C THR A 368 -17.33 -14.78 8.19
N ASP A 369 -18.33 -15.64 8.00
CA ASP A 369 -18.48 -16.43 6.78
C ASP A 369 -18.53 -15.54 5.53
N LEU A 370 -17.86 -15.98 4.47
CA LEU A 370 -17.59 -15.19 3.26
C LEU A 370 -18.81 -15.06 2.33
N GLU A 371 -19.82 -15.91 2.48
CA GLU A 371 -21.05 -15.86 1.67
C GLU A 371 -22.24 -15.27 2.44
N THR A 372 -22.41 -15.63 3.72
CA THR A 372 -23.56 -15.24 4.54
C THR A 372 -23.28 -14.08 5.51
N GLY A 373 -22.01 -13.67 5.69
CA GLY A 373 -21.61 -12.63 6.64
C GLY A 373 -21.78 -13.01 8.12
N LYS A 374 -22.18 -14.26 8.42
CA LYS A 374 -22.52 -14.69 9.78
C LYS A 374 -21.27 -14.89 10.64
N PRO A 375 -21.32 -14.54 11.94
CA PRO A 375 -20.20 -14.77 12.86
C PRO A 375 -19.93 -16.27 13.06
N LEU A 376 -18.70 -16.70 12.76
CA LEU A 376 -18.22 -18.07 12.89
C LEU A 376 -17.64 -18.36 14.27
N GLY A 377 -17.59 -19.64 14.64
CA GLY A 377 -17.02 -20.13 15.88
C GLY A 377 -15.50 -20.37 15.83
N PRO A 378 -14.95 -21.04 16.86
CA PRO A 378 -13.54 -21.43 16.87
C PRO A 378 -13.18 -22.38 15.74
N ASN A 379 -11.96 -22.28 15.21
CA ASN A 379 -11.36 -23.09 14.15
C ASN A 379 -12.05 -23.00 12.76
N GLU A 380 -13.11 -22.22 12.63
CA GLU A 380 -13.79 -21.94 11.36
C GLU A 380 -13.15 -20.74 10.63
N ARG A 381 -12.96 -20.85 9.30
CA ARG A 381 -12.27 -19.84 8.48
C ARG A 381 -13.25 -18.84 7.86
N GLY A 382 -12.95 -17.54 7.95
CA GLY A 382 -13.74 -16.47 7.32
C GLY A 382 -13.00 -15.13 7.28
N GLU A 383 -13.67 -14.07 6.82
CA GLU A 383 -13.12 -12.70 6.85
C GLU A 383 -13.00 -12.21 8.30
N ILE A 384 -11.86 -11.62 8.63
CA ILE A 384 -11.64 -10.98 9.93
C ILE A 384 -12.34 -9.61 9.93
N CYS A 385 -13.21 -9.39 10.90
CA CYS A 385 -13.91 -8.13 11.12
C CYS A 385 -13.58 -7.56 12.50
N ALA A 386 -13.08 -6.32 12.56
CA ALA A 386 -12.62 -5.68 13.79
C ALA A 386 -13.48 -4.46 14.17
N LYS A 387 -13.62 -4.15 15.46
CA LYS A 387 -14.33 -2.98 15.98
C LYS A 387 -13.67 -2.46 17.27
N GLY A 388 -13.35 -1.17 17.33
CA GLY A 388 -12.72 -0.55 18.50
C GLY A 388 -12.07 0.79 18.18
N GLU A 389 -11.58 1.49 19.20
CA GLU A 389 -11.08 2.87 19.10
C GLU A 389 -9.72 3.02 18.39
N LEU A 390 -9.17 1.92 17.87
CA LEU A 390 -7.97 1.92 17.01
C LEU A 390 -8.31 2.01 15.52
N LEU A 391 -9.58 1.85 15.13
CA LEU A 391 -9.97 1.93 13.73
C LEU A 391 -9.93 3.37 13.21
N MET A 392 -9.42 3.52 11.98
CA MET A 392 -9.37 4.77 11.24
C MET A 392 -10.71 5.52 11.23
N LYS A 393 -10.66 6.85 11.17
CA LYS A 393 -11.81 7.71 10.86
C LYS A 393 -12.41 7.37 9.49
N GLY A 394 -11.56 7.04 8.52
CA GLY A 394 -11.92 6.64 7.15
C GLY A 394 -10.82 6.98 6.15
N TYR A 395 -11.07 6.72 4.87
CA TYR A 395 -10.18 7.19 3.80
C TYR A 395 -10.51 8.64 3.41
N VAL A 396 -9.49 9.45 3.12
CA VAL A 396 -9.68 10.84 2.66
C VAL A 396 -10.48 10.86 1.36
N GLY A 397 -11.60 11.60 1.34
CA GLY A 397 -12.45 11.77 0.16
C GLY A 397 -13.36 10.58 -0.18
N LYS A 398 -13.51 9.60 0.72
CA LYS A 398 -14.38 8.43 0.52
C LYS A 398 -15.26 8.20 1.75
N ASP A 399 -16.51 7.79 1.54
CA ASP A 399 -17.35 7.28 2.62
C ASP A 399 -16.82 5.93 3.15
N ARG A 400 -16.74 5.83 4.48
CA ARG A 400 -16.32 4.64 5.22
C ARG A 400 -17.43 3.59 5.34
N ALA A 401 -18.71 3.93 5.13
CA ALA A 401 -19.82 2.97 5.24
C ALA A 401 -19.59 1.68 4.42
N SER A 402 -19.05 1.82 3.21
CA SER A 402 -18.69 0.69 2.34
C SER A 402 -17.53 -0.20 2.85
N ASP A 403 -16.74 0.26 3.82
CA ASP A 403 -15.65 -0.51 4.47
C ASP A 403 -16.12 -1.15 5.80
N LEU A 404 -17.37 -0.93 6.21
CA LEU A 404 -17.99 -1.51 7.41
C LEU A 404 -18.99 -2.61 7.05
N ASP A 405 -19.43 -3.38 8.05
CA ASP A 405 -20.65 -4.19 8.00
C ASP A 405 -21.84 -3.51 8.71
N ASP A 406 -23.00 -4.15 8.71
CA ASP A 406 -24.25 -3.63 9.30
C ASP A 406 -24.18 -3.43 10.84
N GLU A 407 -23.21 -4.06 11.50
CA GLU A 407 -22.92 -3.87 12.92
C GLU A 407 -21.84 -2.80 13.18
N GLY A 408 -21.23 -2.23 12.14
CA GLY A 408 -20.15 -1.26 12.24
C GLY A 408 -18.78 -1.84 12.60
N PHE A 409 -18.53 -3.12 12.30
CA PHE A 409 -17.16 -3.67 12.25
C PHE A 409 -16.51 -3.32 10.92
N TYR A 410 -15.21 -3.00 10.93
CA TYR A 410 -14.39 -2.85 9.73
C TYR A 410 -14.01 -4.22 9.18
N ARG A 411 -14.32 -4.45 7.90
CA ARG A 411 -13.94 -5.63 7.12
C ARG A 411 -12.49 -5.48 6.66
N THR A 412 -11.59 -6.37 7.09
CA THR A 412 -10.16 -6.19 6.80
C THR A 412 -9.78 -6.59 5.37
N GLY A 413 -10.57 -7.43 4.70
CA GLY A 413 -10.19 -8.11 3.47
C GLY A 413 -9.21 -9.28 3.67
N ASP A 414 -8.88 -9.63 4.92
CA ASP A 414 -8.00 -10.74 5.27
C ASP A 414 -8.79 -11.90 5.89
N VAL A 415 -8.46 -13.14 5.51
CA VAL A 415 -9.08 -14.38 6.01
C VAL A 415 -8.26 -14.95 7.16
N GLY A 416 -8.96 -15.45 8.17
CA GLY A 416 -8.35 -16.15 9.29
C GLY A 416 -9.36 -16.96 10.09
N TYR A 417 -8.90 -17.44 11.24
CA TYR A 417 -9.70 -18.12 12.25
C TYR A 417 -9.12 -17.81 13.64
N TYR A 418 -9.84 -18.18 14.70
CA TYR A 418 -9.33 -18.19 16.07
C TYR A 418 -9.55 -19.56 16.71
N ASP A 419 -8.70 -20.00 17.64
CA ASP A 419 -8.87 -21.30 18.32
C ASP A 419 -9.67 -21.21 19.63
N GLU A 420 -9.86 -22.32 20.35
CA GLU A 420 -10.68 -22.36 21.57
C GLU A 420 -10.22 -21.36 22.65
N ASP A 421 -8.89 -21.19 22.80
CA ASP A 421 -8.28 -20.22 23.73
C ASP A 421 -8.21 -18.80 23.13
N ARG A 422 -8.85 -18.58 21.97
CA ARG A 422 -9.02 -17.32 21.24
C ARG A 422 -7.72 -16.70 20.70
N TYR A 423 -6.72 -17.52 20.39
CA TYR A 423 -5.55 -17.11 19.60
C TYR A 423 -5.91 -17.08 18.12
N PHE A 424 -5.54 -16.01 17.43
CA PHE A 424 -5.89 -15.80 16.02
C PHE A 424 -4.80 -16.26 15.07
N TYR A 425 -5.22 -16.74 13.90
CA TYR A 425 -4.38 -17.23 12.82
C TYR A 425 -4.78 -16.54 11.53
N ILE A 426 -3.83 -15.89 10.87
CA ILE A 426 -4.03 -15.26 9.57
C ILE A 426 -3.70 -16.29 8.50
N VAL A 427 -4.61 -16.50 7.56
CA VAL A 427 -4.51 -17.53 6.52
C VAL A 427 -3.97 -16.92 5.24
N ASP A 428 -4.70 -15.97 4.64
CA ASP A 428 -4.28 -15.17 3.49
C ASP A 428 -5.27 -14.00 3.32
N ARG A 429 -5.26 -13.27 2.20
CA ARG A 429 -6.31 -12.28 1.89
C ARG A 429 -7.45 -12.84 1.05
N VAL A 430 -8.67 -12.38 1.29
CA VAL A 430 -9.91 -12.74 0.55
C VAL A 430 -9.74 -12.62 -0.98
N LYS A 431 -8.86 -11.72 -1.44
CA LYS A 431 -8.60 -11.44 -2.86
C LYS A 431 -7.50 -12.28 -3.49
N GLU A 432 -6.64 -12.90 -2.69
CA GLU A 432 -5.51 -13.70 -3.17
C GLU A 432 -5.75 -15.22 -2.96
N LEU A 433 -6.77 -15.60 -2.16
CA LEU A 433 -7.27 -16.98 -2.03
C LEU A 433 -7.69 -17.59 -3.39
N ILE A 434 -7.17 -18.79 -3.66
CA ILE A 434 -7.27 -19.49 -4.94
C ILE A 434 -8.58 -20.29 -5.00
N LYS A 435 -9.42 -20.02 -5.99
CA LYS A 435 -10.79 -20.56 -6.06
C LYS A 435 -10.85 -21.89 -6.82
N TYR A 436 -10.29 -22.93 -6.20
CA TYR A 436 -10.26 -24.29 -6.75
C TYR A 436 -11.57 -25.04 -6.47
N LYS A 437 -12.43 -25.12 -7.49
CA LYS A 437 -13.76 -25.77 -7.48
C LYS A 437 -14.65 -25.08 -6.45
N GLY A 438 -15.07 -25.77 -5.39
CA GLY A 438 -15.80 -25.18 -4.25
C GLY A 438 -14.88 -24.76 -3.09
N TYR A 439 -13.57 -24.91 -3.22
CA TYR A 439 -12.60 -24.66 -2.16
C TYR A 439 -11.88 -23.33 -2.36
N GLN A 440 -11.50 -22.69 -1.26
CA GLN A 440 -10.63 -21.51 -1.25
C GLN A 440 -9.28 -21.93 -0.68
N VAL A 441 -8.28 -22.09 -1.55
CA VAL A 441 -6.95 -22.60 -1.22
C VAL A 441 -6.00 -21.42 -0.95
N PRO A 442 -5.37 -21.33 0.23
CA PRO A 442 -4.43 -20.25 0.55
C PRO A 442 -3.08 -20.39 -0.17
N PRO A 443 -2.60 -19.36 -0.89
CA PRO A 443 -1.22 -19.27 -1.34
C PRO A 443 -0.21 -19.53 -0.21
N ALA A 444 -0.35 -18.83 0.92
CA ALA A 444 0.61 -18.89 2.02
C ALA A 444 0.77 -20.30 2.65
N GLU A 445 -0.26 -21.15 2.61
CA GLU A 445 -0.16 -22.55 3.07
C GLU A 445 0.72 -23.39 2.13
N LEU A 446 0.57 -23.21 0.82
CA LEU A 446 1.38 -23.91 -0.19
C LEU A 446 2.83 -23.38 -0.21
N GLU A 447 3.02 -22.06 -0.07
CA GLU A 447 4.34 -21.44 0.11
C GLU A 447 5.06 -22.00 1.35
N ALA A 448 4.36 -22.08 2.49
CA ALA A 448 4.91 -22.61 3.73
C ALA A 448 5.25 -24.11 3.66
N VAL A 449 4.61 -24.90 2.78
CA VAL A 449 5.05 -26.29 2.50
C VAL A 449 6.23 -26.31 1.53
N LEU A 450 6.20 -25.54 0.43
CA LEU A 450 7.28 -25.48 -0.55
C LEU A 450 8.63 -25.08 0.09
N LEU A 451 8.63 -24.13 1.02
CA LEU A 451 9.83 -23.67 1.73
C LEU A 451 10.45 -24.73 2.66
N GLN A 452 9.73 -25.81 2.99
CA GLN A 452 10.30 -26.95 3.75
C GLN A 452 11.13 -27.89 2.85
N HIS A 453 11.08 -27.74 1.52
CA HIS A 453 11.89 -28.55 0.62
C HIS A 453 13.35 -28.09 0.67
N SER A 454 14.28 -28.98 1.04
CA SER A 454 15.69 -28.61 1.25
C SER A 454 16.42 -28.08 0.00
N GLY A 455 15.88 -28.36 -1.20
CA GLY A 455 16.36 -27.79 -2.46
C GLY A 455 15.71 -26.46 -2.85
N ILE A 456 14.64 -26.01 -2.18
CA ILE A 456 13.98 -24.70 -2.39
C ILE A 456 14.62 -23.64 -1.48
N ARG A 457 14.74 -22.42 -2.01
CA ARG A 457 15.32 -21.23 -1.37
C ARG A 457 14.29 -20.16 -1.05
N ASP A 458 13.27 -20.08 -1.91
CA ASP A 458 12.20 -19.07 -1.91
C ASP A 458 11.01 -19.63 -2.70
N ALA A 459 9.78 -19.25 -2.37
CA ALA A 459 8.57 -19.73 -3.04
C ALA A 459 7.45 -18.70 -2.99
N ALA A 460 6.67 -18.62 -4.08
CA ALA A 460 5.46 -17.80 -4.17
C ALA A 460 4.37 -18.57 -4.93
N VAL A 461 3.12 -18.49 -4.50
CA VAL A 461 2.00 -19.24 -5.08
C VAL A 461 0.88 -18.28 -5.52
N VAL A 462 0.22 -18.57 -6.64
CA VAL A 462 -0.89 -17.75 -7.15
C VAL A 462 -2.00 -18.60 -7.76
N GLY A 463 -3.22 -18.06 -7.74
CA GLY A 463 -4.34 -18.64 -8.48
C GLY A 463 -4.22 -18.41 -9.98
N VAL A 464 -4.51 -19.44 -10.77
CA VAL A 464 -4.49 -19.38 -12.23
C VAL A 464 -5.76 -20.01 -12.80
N GLU A 465 -6.57 -19.21 -13.49
CA GLU A 465 -7.87 -19.61 -14.04
C GLU A 465 -7.85 -20.98 -14.75
N ASP A 466 -8.76 -21.89 -14.38
CA ASP A 466 -8.99 -23.16 -15.06
C ASP A 466 -10.47 -23.36 -15.43
N ARG A 467 -10.72 -24.01 -16.57
CA ARG A 467 -12.08 -24.22 -17.11
C ARG A 467 -12.93 -25.23 -16.35
N SER A 468 -12.30 -26.16 -15.62
CA SER A 468 -12.97 -27.20 -14.83
C SER A 468 -12.96 -26.91 -13.34
N ALA A 469 -11.97 -26.13 -12.90
CA ALA A 469 -11.68 -25.90 -11.49
C ALA A 469 -11.80 -24.45 -11.03
N GLY A 470 -12.20 -23.49 -11.89
CA GLY A 470 -12.24 -22.07 -11.53
C GLY A 470 -10.84 -21.47 -11.53
N GLU A 471 -10.00 -21.82 -10.55
CA GLU A 471 -8.58 -21.48 -10.48
C GLU A 471 -7.78 -22.68 -9.92
N VAL A 472 -6.61 -22.98 -10.51
CA VAL A 472 -5.64 -23.95 -9.95
C VAL A 472 -4.45 -23.22 -9.31
N PRO A 473 -3.84 -23.77 -8.24
CA PRO A 473 -2.58 -23.24 -7.71
C PRO A 473 -1.42 -23.40 -8.71
N LEU A 474 -0.70 -22.30 -8.93
CA LEU A 474 0.58 -22.27 -9.63
C LEU A 474 1.68 -21.86 -8.64
N ALA A 475 2.70 -22.70 -8.49
CA ALA A 475 3.88 -22.39 -7.68
C ALA A 475 5.02 -21.84 -8.54
N PHE A 476 5.60 -20.73 -8.11
CA PHE A 476 6.94 -20.27 -8.48
C PHE A 476 7.91 -20.70 -7.38
N VAL A 477 8.97 -21.42 -7.74
CA VAL A 477 9.99 -21.89 -6.80
C VAL A 477 11.36 -21.43 -7.25
N VAL A 478 12.17 -20.98 -6.30
CA VAL A 478 13.56 -20.60 -6.55
C VAL A 478 14.46 -21.66 -5.91
N PRO A 479 15.31 -22.37 -6.68
CA PRO A 479 16.20 -23.37 -6.10
C PRO A 479 17.32 -22.77 -5.25
N GLN A 480 17.88 -23.59 -4.37
CA GLN A 480 19.13 -23.30 -3.66
C GLN A 480 20.31 -23.23 -4.65
N PRO A 481 21.36 -22.43 -4.36
CA PRO A 481 22.55 -22.37 -5.22
C PRO A 481 23.17 -23.77 -5.42
N GLY A 482 23.36 -24.18 -6.68
CA GLY A 482 23.89 -25.50 -7.02
C GLY A 482 22.91 -26.67 -6.86
N ARG A 483 21.61 -26.41 -6.68
CA ARG A 483 20.55 -27.43 -6.77
C ARG A 483 19.72 -27.23 -8.03
N THR A 484 19.47 -28.33 -8.73
CA THR A 484 18.41 -28.44 -9.73
C THR A 484 17.22 -29.12 -9.05
N LEU A 485 16.00 -28.62 -9.32
CA LEU A 485 14.72 -29.17 -8.85
C LEU A 485 13.91 -29.59 -10.07
N THR A 486 13.15 -30.69 -10.00
CA THR A 486 12.21 -31.06 -11.06
C THR A 486 10.77 -30.66 -10.73
N GLU A 487 9.95 -30.40 -11.76
CA GLU A 487 8.51 -30.16 -11.60
C GLU A 487 7.83 -31.30 -10.82
N GLN A 488 8.20 -32.54 -11.10
CA GLN A 488 7.60 -33.71 -10.48
C GLN A 488 8.03 -33.89 -9.02
N GLU A 489 9.33 -33.75 -8.71
CA GLU A 489 9.88 -33.73 -7.34
C GLU A 489 9.16 -32.72 -6.44
N VAL A 490 8.96 -31.49 -6.94
CA VAL A 490 8.23 -30.45 -6.21
C VAL A 490 6.76 -30.80 -6.04
N LYS A 491 6.08 -31.34 -7.06
CA LYS A 491 4.68 -31.79 -6.94
C LYS A 491 4.52 -32.91 -5.93
N ASP A 492 5.35 -33.95 -6.02
CA ASP A 492 5.28 -35.12 -5.14
C ASP A 492 5.56 -34.72 -3.69
N PHE A 493 6.56 -33.86 -3.46
CA PHE A 493 6.86 -33.34 -2.13
C PHE A 493 5.68 -32.58 -1.50
N VAL A 494 4.95 -31.76 -2.25
CA VAL A 494 3.76 -31.09 -1.69
C VAL A 494 2.56 -32.06 -1.63
N ALA A 495 2.42 -33.02 -2.56
CA ALA A 495 1.37 -34.04 -2.57
C ALA A 495 1.40 -34.98 -1.36
N GLU A 496 2.59 -35.26 -0.82
CA GLU A 496 2.77 -35.97 0.46
C GLU A 496 2.34 -35.15 1.69
N ARG A 497 2.24 -33.82 1.57
CA ARG A 497 2.20 -32.87 2.71
C ARG A 497 0.93 -32.00 2.78
N VAL A 498 0.11 -31.97 1.74
CA VAL A 498 -1.26 -31.41 1.77
C VAL A 498 -2.27 -32.41 1.22
N SER A 499 -3.56 -32.16 1.44
CA SER A 499 -4.61 -33.10 1.05
C SER A 499 -4.66 -33.40 -0.46
N SER A 500 -5.02 -34.64 -0.81
CA SER A 500 -4.99 -35.17 -2.18
C SER A 500 -6.01 -34.54 -3.16
N PHE A 501 -6.86 -33.62 -2.68
CA PHE A 501 -7.73 -32.82 -3.54
C PHE A 501 -7.08 -31.50 -4.01
N ILE A 502 -5.98 -31.04 -3.40
CA ILE A 502 -5.37 -29.74 -3.73
C ILE A 502 -4.44 -29.81 -4.95
N ILE A 503 -3.83 -30.97 -5.22
CA ILE A 503 -2.62 -31.05 -6.08
C ILE A 503 -2.77 -31.80 -7.41
N ARG A 504 -3.87 -32.54 -7.63
CA ARG A 504 -4.05 -33.37 -8.85
C ARG A 504 -3.95 -32.59 -10.17
N ASP A 505 -4.24 -31.30 -10.14
CA ASP A 505 -4.25 -30.41 -11.32
C ASP A 505 -3.16 -29.32 -11.26
N ALA A 506 -2.20 -29.40 -10.33
CA ALA A 506 -1.13 -28.41 -10.17
C ALA A 506 -0.12 -28.46 -11.34
N ALA A 507 0.43 -27.30 -11.70
CA ALA A 507 1.53 -27.15 -12.65
C ALA A 507 2.70 -26.42 -11.99
N VAL A 508 3.94 -26.84 -12.27
CA VAL A 508 5.17 -26.14 -11.84
C VAL A 508 5.92 -25.74 -13.09
N VAL A 509 6.11 -24.43 -13.30
CA VAL A 509 6.73 -23.92 -14.54
C VAL A 509 8.12 -23.40 -14.23
N GLY A 510 9.11 -24.28 -14.25
CA GLY A 510 10.52 -23.89 -14.14
C GLY A 510 11.46 -25.02 -13.73
N VAL A 511 12.12 -25.64 -14.72
CA VAL A 511 13.37 -26.38 -14.53
C VAL A 511 14.31 -25.92 -15.65
N GLU A 512 15.41 -25.26 -15.30
CA GLU A 512 16.45 -24.90 -16.27
C GLU A 512 17.82 -25.13 -15.63
N ASP A 513 18.34 -26.36 -15.75
CA ASP A 513 19.78 -26.58 -15.68
C ASP A 513 20.42 -26.06 -16.98
N ARG A 514 21.57 -25.40 -16.89
CA ARG A 514 22.15 -24.65 -18.03
C ARG A 514 23.31 -25.37 -18.67
N SER A 515 22.99 -26.44 -19.40
CA SER A 515 23.91 -27.02 -20.39
C SER A 515 23.15 -27.57 -21.61
N ALA A 516 23.70 -27.30 -22.81
CA ALA A 516 23.08 -27.50 -24.13
C ALA A 516 21.78 -26.70 -24.38
N GLY A 517 21.56 -26.27 -25.63
CA GLY A 517 20.45 -25.38 -25.99
C GLY A 517 19.76 -25.83 -27.28
N GLU A 518 18.57 -26.42 -27.13
CA GLU A 518 17.64 -26.74 -28.23
C GLU A 518 16.22 -26.25 -27.88
N VAL A 519 15.33 -26.19 -28.87
CA VAL A 519 14.03 -25.51 -28.78
C VAL A 519 12.89 -26.51 -28.45
N PRO A 520 12.06 -26.26 -27.40
CA PRO A 520 10.98 -27.17 -27.04
C PRO A 520 9.74 -27.03 -27.95
N LEU A 521 9.17 -28.16 -28.37
CA LEU A 521 7.83 -28.25 -28.97
C LEU A 521 6.73 -28.29 -27.88
N ALA A 522 5.48 -28.07 -28.30
CA ALA A 522 4.28 -28.32 -27.51
C ALA A 522 3.31 -29.22 -28.29
N PHE A 523 2.62 -30.12 -27.58
CA PHE A 523 1.68 -31.09 -28.15
C PHE A 523 0.33 -31.03 -27.42
N VAL A 524 -0.74 -31.40 -28.12
CA VAL A 524 -2.08 -31.59 -27.55
C VAL A 524 -2.34 -33.10 -27.43
N VAL A 525 -2.76 -33.55 -26.24
CA VAL A 525 -3.01 -34.96 -25.95
C VAL A 525 -4.50 -35.17 -25.68
N GLY A 526 -5.11 -36.14 -26.36
CA GLY A 526 -6.49 -36.55 -26.12
C GLY A 526 -6.66 -37.34 -24.81
N GLN A 527 -7.89 -37.48 -24.33
CA GLN A 527 -8.17 -38.34 -23.17
C GLN A 527 -7.87 -39.83 -23.51
N PRO A 528 -7.52 -40.66 -22.51
CA PRO A 528 -7.12 -42.05 -22.75
C PRO A 528 -8.14 -42.83 -23.60
N GLY A 529 -7.68 -43.37 -24.73
CA GLY A 529 -8.50 -44.16 -25.65
C GLY A 529 -9.11 -43.42 -26.85
N ARG A 530 -8.92 -42.09 -26.99
CA ARG A 530 -9.36 -41.35 -28.20
C ARG A 530 -8.25 -40.51 -28.84
N THR A 531 -7.98 -40.79 -30.11
CA THR A 531 -7.19 -39.94 -31.00
C THR A 531 -8.04 -38.77 -31.52
N LEU A 532 -7.44 -37.57 -31.62
CA LEU A 532 -8.07 -36.39 -32.22
C LEU A 532 -7.55 -36.20 -33.65
N THR A 533 -8.42 -35.79 -34.57
CA THR A 533 -8.04 -35.41 -35.94
C THR A 533 -7.65 -33.94 -36.03
N GLU A 534 -6.84 -33.60 -37.03
CA GLU A 534 -6.40 -32.22 -37.28
C GLU A 534 -7.57 -31.27 -37.59
N GLN A 535 -8.67 -31.80 -38.15
CA GLN A 535 -9.88 -31.02 -38.45
C GLN A 535 -10.68 -30.72 -37.18
N GLU A 536 -10.92 -31.70 -36.30
CA GLU A 536 -11.57 -31.47 -34.98
C GLU A 536 -10.84 -30.39 -34.16
N VAL A 537 -9.50 -30.35 -34.23
CA VAL A 537 -8.68 -29.33 -33.55
C VAL A 537 -8.85 -27.94 -34.16
N LYS A 538 -9.02 -27.84 -35.50
CA LYS A 538 -9.29 -26.56 -36.19
C LYS A 538 -10.71 -26.08 -35.96
N ASP A 539 -11.69 -26.96 -36.01
CA ASP A 539 -13.11 -26.63 -35.83
C ASP A 539 -13.39 -26.14 -34.40
N PHE A 540 -12.83 -26.81 -33.38
CA PHE A 540 -12.88 -26.39 -31.97
C PHE A 540 -12.28 -24.99 -31.72
N VAL A 541 -11.34 -24.56 -32.57
CA VAL A 541 -10.77 -23.20 -32.54
C VAL A 541 -11.65 -22.22 -33.31
N ALA A 542 -12.20 -22.59 -34.47
CA ALA A 542 -13.05 -21.73 -35.28
C ALA A 542 -14.40 -21.40 -34.61
N GLU A 543 -15.05 -22.39 -34.00
CA GLU A 543 -16.39 -22.30 -33.39
C GLU A 543 -16.46 -21.29 -32.22
N ARG A 544 -15.32 -20.85 -31.68
CA ARG A 544 -15.23 -19.90 -30.56
C ARG A 544 -14.85 -18.46 -30.91
N VAL A 545 -14.73 -18.11 -32.20
CA VAL A 545 -14.17 -16.80 -32.63
C VAL A 545 -15.18 -15.90 -33.37
N SER A 546 -16.44 -16.32 -33.50
CA SER A 546 -17.48 -15.60 -34.26
C SER A 546 -18.59 -14.97 -33.40
N SER A 547 -18.31 -13.84 -32.72
CA SER A 547 -19.30 -12.73 -32.58
C SER A 547 -18.77 -11.46 -31.84
N PHE A 548 -19.35 -10.32 -32.23
CA PHE A 548 -19.40 -8.98 -31.60
C PHE A 548 -18.28 -7.91 -31.72
N ILE A 549 -18.78 -6.67 -31.93
CA ILE A 549 -18.18 -5.38 -32.35
C ILE A 549 -19.25 -4.29 -31.99
N ILE A 550 -19.02 -3.01 -31.62
CA ILE A 550 -17.91 -2.26 -30.97
C ILE A 550 -18.37 -0.77 -30.74
N ARG A 551 -17.77 0.00 -29.80
CA ARG A 551 -17.93 1.48 -29.52
C ARG A 551 -19.20 2.01 -28.82
N ASP A 552 -19.11 3.28 -28.39
CA ASP A 552 -20.21 4.27 -28.41
C ASP A 552 -19.71 5.74 -28.31
N ALA A 553 -20.07 6.61 -29.29
CA ALA A 553 -20.08 8.10 -29.31
C ALA A 553 -19.98 8.64 -30.77
N ALA A 554 -20.61 9.78 -31.12
CA ALA A 554 -20.51 10.42 -32.45
C ALA A 554 -20.77 11.94 -32.41
N VAL A 555 -20.33 12.68 -33.46
CA VAL A 555 -20.52 14.13 -33.62
C VAL A 555 -21.31 14.41 -34.90
N VAL A 556 -22.19 15.42 -34.88
CA VAL A 556 -22.97 15.87 -36.03
C VAL A 556 -23.02 17.40 -36.05
N GLY A 557 -22.50 18.02 -37.11
CA GLY A 557 -22.87 19.37 -37.54
C GLY A 557 -22.28 20.60 -36.81
N VAL A 558 -22.31 21.70 -37.55
CA VAL A 558 -22.27 23.10 -37.08
C VAL A 558 -23.42 23.79 -37.81
N GLU A 559 -24.25 24.57 -37.11
CA GLU A 559 -25.36 25.30 -37.73
C GLU A 559 -25.05 26.80 -37.79
N ASP A 560 -25.06 27.35 -39.01
CA ASP A 560 -24.83 28.77 -39.27
C ASP A 560 -26.18 29.48 -39.45
N ARG A 561 -26.52 30.40 -38.53
CA ARG A 561 -27.80 31.11 -38.49
C ARG A 561 -27.61 32.54 -38.98
N SER A 562 -28.45 32.93 -39.94
CA SER A 562 -28.18 34.09 -40.80
C SER A 562 -28.05 35.43 -40.07
N ALA A 563 -26.91 36.10 -40.28
CA ALA A 563 -26.74 37.54 -40.17
C ALA A 563 -27.06 38.20 -38.80
N GLY A 564 -26.48 37.68 -37.72
CA GLY A 564 -26.40 38.44 -36.46
C GLY A 564 -25.94 37.65 -35.23
N GLU A 565 -26.14 36.33 -35.23
CA GLU A 565 -25.86 35.46 -34.08
C GLU A 565 -24.52 34.71 -34.21
N VAL A 566 -24.11 34.06 -33.11
CA VAL A 566 -22.82 33.36 -33.02
C VAL A 566 -23.01 31.89 -33.46
N PRO A 567 -22.15 31.32 -34.33
CA PRO A 567 -22.31 29.94 -34.82
C PRO A 567 -22.20 28.92 -33.69
N LEU A 568 -23.04 27.88 -33.76
CA LEU A 568 -23.19 26.87 -32.72
C LEU A 568 -22.77 25.47 -33.19
N ALA A 569 -22.08 24.76 -32.31
CA ALA A 569 -21.70 23.35 -32.47
C ALA A 569 -22.42 22.49 -31.43
N PHE A 570 -22.84 21.27 -31.81
CA PHE A 570 -23.61 20.37 -30.96
C PHE A 570 -23.04 18.94 -30.88
N VAL A 571 -23.38 18.24 -29.79
CA VAL A 571 -22.90 16.89 -29.46
C VAL A 571 -24.08 16.00 -29.07
N VAL A 572 -24.09 14.76 -29.54
CA VAL A 572 -25.25 13.85 -29.50
C VAL A 572 -24.82 12.46 -28.99
N GLY A 573 -25.67 11.78 -28.21
CA GLY A 573 -25.50 10.36 -27.90
C GLY A 573 -25.69 9.47 -29.14
N GLN A 574 -25.12 8.26 -29.16
CA GLN A 574 -25.46 7.29 -30.21
C GLN A 574 -26.85 6.67 -29.97
N PRO A 575 -27.54 6.19 -31.03
CA PRO A 575 -28.93 5.74 -30.93
C PRO A 575 -29.13 4.66 -29.87
N GLY A 576 -30.06 4.90 -28.94
CA GLY A 576 -30.37 3.99 -27.83
C GLY A 576 -29.67 4.30 -26.51
N ARG A 577 -28.76 5.29 -26.44
CA ARG A 577 -28.19 5.77 -25.16
C ARG A 577 -28.46 7.26 -24.91
N THR A 578 -29.31 7.55 -23.93
CA THR A 578 -29.45 8.87 -23.31
C THR A 578 -28.21 9.17 -22.44
N LEU A 579 -27.64 10.37 -22.60
CA LEU A 579 -26.64 10.91 -21.67
C LEU A 579 -27.35 11.69 -20.57
N THR A 580 -26.79 11.75 -19.35
CA THR A 580 -27.36 12.60 -18.29
C THR A 580 -26.91 14.06 -18.42
N GLU A 581 -27.76 14.99 -17.96
CA GLU A 581 -27.43 16.42 -17.98
C GLU A 581 -26.14 16.74 -17.19
N GLN A 582 -25.83 15.96 -16.15
CA GLN A 582 -24.61 16.10 -15.36
C GLN A 582 -23.37 15.57 -16.10
N GLU A 583 -23.43 14.39 -16.75
CA GLU A 583 -22.31 13.92 -17.61
C GLU A 583 -21.95 14.96 -18.67
N VAL A 584 -22.95 15.63 -19.26
CA VAL A 584 -22.74 16.69 -20.25
C VAL A 584 -22.12 17.94 -19.62
N LYS A 585 -22.60 18.37 -18.44
CA LYS A 585 -22.02 19.52 -17.70
C LYS A 585 -20.58 19.27 -17.30
N ASP A 586 -20.27 18.08 -16.76
CA ASP A 586 -18.92 17.69 -16.34
C ASP A 586 -17.97 17.62 -17.54
N PHE A 587 -18.41 16.99 -18.65
CA PHE A 587 -17.66 16.97 -19.92
C PHE A 587 -17.34 18.37 -20.42
N VAL A 588 -18.27 19.34 -20.29
CA VAL A 588 -18.05 20.72 -20.72
C VAL A 588 -17.14 21.50 -19.77
N ALA A 589 -17.40 21.44 -18.46
CA ALA A 589 -16.80 22.33 -17.45
C ALA A 589 -15.29 22.18 -17.27
N GLU A 590 -14.71 21.03 -17.59
CA GLU A 590 -13.31 20.68 -17.26
C GLU A 590 -12.24 21.63 -17.86
N ARG A 591 -12.56 22.46 -18.87
CA ARG A 591 -11.57 23.33 -19.52
C ARG A 591 -12.07 24.66 -20.12
N VAL A 592 -13.02 25.34 -19.47
CA VAL A 592 -13.56 26.64 -19.94
C VAL A 592 -12.47 27.76 -20.05
N SER A 593 -11.29 27.58 -19.46
CA SER A 593 -10.22 28.59 -19.40
C SER A 593 -9.16 28.55 -20.53
N SER A 594 -9.45 28.00 -21.71
CA SER A 594 -8.46 27.91 -22.82
C SER A 594 -8.93 28.48 -24.18
N PHE A 595 -8.56 29.73 -24.42
CA PHE A 595 -8.19 30.38 -25.70
C PHE A 595 -9.12 30.43 -26.93
N ILE A 596 -10.25 29.72 -27.00
CA ILE A 596 -11.16 29.80 -28.19
C ILE A 596 -12.64 29.96 -27.81
N ILE A 597 -13.09 29.23 -26.78
CA ILE A 597 -14.48 29.23 -26.32
C ILE A 597 -14.69 30.38 -25.31
N ARG A 598 -15.89 30.97 -25.28
CA ARG A 598 -16.27 31.99 -24.27
C ARG A 598 -17.14 31.39 -23.18
N ASP A 599 -18.18 30.69 -23.61
CA ASP A 599 -19.22 30.09 -22.79
C ASP A 599 -19.66 28.77 -23.45
N ALA A 600 -20.21 27.86 -22.66
CA ALA A 600 -20.81 26.63 -23.16
C ALA A 600 -21.96 26.25 -22.24
N ALA A 601 -23.10 25.90 -22.83
CA ALA A 601 -24.36 25.72 -22.12
C ALA A 601 -25.09 24.47 -22.61
N VAL A 602 -25.75 23.78 -21.69
CA VAL A 602 -26.73 22.75 -22.04
C VAL A 602 -28.04 23.47 -22.29
N VAL A 603 -28.48 23.53 -23.55
CA VAL A 603 -29.64 24.32 -24.00
C VAL A 603 -30.70 23.41 -24.62
N GLY A 604 -31.04 22.36 -23.88
CA GLY A 604 -32.23 21.55 -24.13
C GLY A 604 -32.01 20.15 -24.71
N VAL A 605 -33.15 19.51 -24.95
CA VAL A 605 -33.36 18.20 -25.56
C VAL A 605 -34.24 18.45 -26.78
N GLU A 606 -33.91 17.89 -27.93
CA GLU A 606 -34.74 18.05 -29.14
C GLU A 606 -35.41 16.71 -29.48
N ASP A 607 -36.73 16.62 -29.29
CA ASP A 607 -37.50 15.43 -29.66
C ASP A 607 -37.69 15.36 -31.19
N ARG A 608 -36.80 14.60 -31.84
CA ARG A 608 -36.99 14.17 -33.24
C ARG A 608 -37.58 12.76 -33.30
N SER A 609 -38.73 12.62 -32.62
CA SER A 609 -39.61 11.46 -32.50
C SER A 609 -39.07 10.25 -31.74
N ALA A 610 -39.58 10.09 -30.51
CA ALA A 610 -39.56 8.87 -29.70
C ALA A 610 -38.21 8.43 -29.09
N GLY A 611 -37.31 9.38 -28.84
CA GLY A 611 -36.11 9.14 -28.03
C GLY A 611 -35.44 10.45 -27.62
N GLU A 612 -35.63 10.87 -26.36
CA GLU A 612 -35.00 12.09 -25.83
C GLU A 612 -33.47 11.97 -25.79
N VAL A 613 -32.78 12.83 -26.56
CA VAL A 613 -31.32 12.96 -26.53
C VAL A 613 -30.93 14.40 -26.16
N PRO A 614 -30.25 14.64 -25.02
CA PRO A 614 -29.80 15.98 -24.64
C PRO A 614 -28.62 16.46 -25.48
N LEU A 615 -28.60 17.77 -25.72
CA LEU A 615 -27.65 18.45 -26.61
C LEU A 615 -26.77 19.44 -25.82
N ALA A 616 -25.47 19.41 -26.09
CA ALA A 616 -24.50 20.37 -25.55
C ALA A 616 -24.17 21.44 -26.60
N PHE A 617 -24.28 22.73 -26.26
CA PHE A 617 -23.97 23.83 -27.18
C PHE A 617 -22.72 24.60 -26.74
N VAL A 618 -21.81 24.83 -27.68
CA VAL A 618 -20.53 25.51 -27.46
C VAL A 618 -20.51 26.86 -28.19
N VAL A 619 -20.16 27.95 -27.49
CA VAL A 619 -20.19 29.32 -28.04
C VAL A 619 -18.78 29.91 -28.13
N PRO A 620 -18.28 30.24 -29.34
CA PRO A 620 -16.96 30.86 -29.50
C PRO A 620 -16.91 32.31 -29.00
N GLN A 621 -15.68 32.83 -28.87
CA GLN A 621 -15.45 34.22 -28.51
C GLN A 621 -15.89 35.19 -29.64
N PRO A 622 -16.42 36.39 -29.30
CA PRO A 622 -16.92 37.35 -30.28
C PRO A 622 -15.90 37.69 -31.37
N GLY A 623 -16.37 37.74 -32.62
CA GLY A 623 -15.52 37.98 -33.79
C GLY A 623 -14.78 36.75 -34.31
N ARG A 624 -15.05 35.55 -33.79
CA ARG A 624 -14.44 34.29 -34.28
C ARG A 624 -15.50 33.24 -34.61
N THR A 625 -15.47 32.78 -35.87
CA THR A 625 -16.26 31.65 -36.37
C THR A 625 -15.54 30.33 -36.04
N LEU A 626 -16.28 29.29 -35.64
CA LEU A 626 -15.74 27.93 -35.54
C LEU A 626 -15.98 27.17 -36.84
N THR A 627 -14.95 26.51 -37.35
CA THR A 627 -15.11 25.53 -38.43
C THR A 627 -15.55 24.17 -37.87
N GLU A 628 -16.22 23.36 -38.70
CA GLU A 628 -16.60 21.98 -38.35
C GLU A 628 -15.37 21.11 -38.00
N GLN A 629 -14.20 21.44 -38.58
CA GLN A 629 -12.95 20.75 -38.25
C GLN A 629 -12.38 21.16 -36.88
N GLU A 630 -12.37 22.46 -36.53
CA GLU A 630 -11.96 22.89 -35.18
C GLU A 630 -12.84 22.27 -34.07
N VAL A 631 -14.13 22.08 -34.35
CA VAL A 631 -15.06 21.37 -33.45
C VAL A 631 -14.71 19.89 -33.33
N LYS A 632 -14.45 19.20 -34.46
CA LYS A 632 -13.99 17.80 -34.48
C LYS A 632 -12.66 17.63 -33.75
N ASP A 633 -11.73 18.56 -33.94
CA ASP A 633 -10.41 18.53 -33.31
C ASP A 633 -10.51 18.80 -31.80
N PHE A 634 -11.37 19.73 -31.34
CA PHE A 634 -11.64 19.96 -29.92
C PHE A 634 -12.25 18.74 -29.23
N VAL A 635 -13.22 18.07 -29.87
CA VAL A 635 -13.78 16.80 -29.37
C VAL A 635 -12.69 15.72 -29.37
N ALA A 636 -11.93 15.58 -30.45
CA ALA A 636 -10.86 14.61 -30.56
C ALA A 636 -9.73 14.84 -29.54
N GLU A 637 -9.38 16.07 -29.19
CA GLU A 637 -8.40 16.38 -28.14
C GLU A 637 -8.90 15.86 -26.78
N ARG A 638 -10.20 16.03 -26.47
CA ARG A 638 -10.81 15.44 -25.26
C ARG A 638 -10.77 13.91 -25.26
N VAL A 639 -10.99 13.22 -26.39
CA VAL A 639 -10.90 11.73 -26.45
C VAL A 639 -9.45 11.21 -26.57
N SER A 640 -8.47 12.03 -26.99
CA SER A 640 -7.10 11.58 -27.30
C SER A 640 -6.02 11.95 -26.29
N SER A 641 -6.39 12.55 -25.15
CA SER A 641 -5.53 12.71 -23.97
C SER A 641 -4.90 11.38 -23.50
N PHE A 642 -5.57 10.26 -23.75
CA PHE A 642 -5.05 8.90 -23.59
C PHE A 642 -4.55 8.33 -24.92
N ILE A 643 -3.27 8.53 -25.24
CA ILE A 643 -2.60 7.89 -26.39
C ILE A 643 -2.61 6.34 -26.33
N ILE A 644 -2.84 5.79 -25.13
CA ILE A 644 -3.06 4.37 -24.85
C ILE A 644 -4.58 4.13 -24.71
N ARG A 645 -5.15 3.29 -25.58
CA ARG A 645 -6.56 2.87 -25.59
C ARG A 645 -6.91 1.92 -24.45
N ASP A 646 -5.99 1.04 -24.08
CA ASP A 646 -6.16 -0.01 -23.07
C ASP A 646 -4.79 -0.54 -22.63
N ALA A 647 -4.67 -0.99 -21.38
CA ALA A 647 -3.40 -1.49 -20.83
C ALA A 647 -3.58 -2.52 -19.71
N ALA A 648 -2.59 -3.39 -19.55
CA ALA A 648 -2.49 -4.30 -18.42
C ALA A 648 -1.02 -4.62 -18.08
N VAL A 649 -0.72 -4.78 -16.80
CA VAL A 649 0.63 -5.05 -16.31
C VAL A 649 0.71 -6.45 -15.70
N VAL A 650 1.73 -7.21 -16.07
CA VAL A 650 2.08 -8.52 -15.50
C VAL A 650 3.53 -8.52 -15.05
N GLY A 651 3.87 -9.36 -14.07
CA GLY A 651 5.26 -9.66 -13.75
C GLY A 651 5.89 -10.57 -14.81
N VAL A 652 7.21 -10.40 -14.96
CA VAL A 652 8.11 -11.16 -15.84
C VAL A 652 9.36 -11.48 -15.02
N GLU A 653 9.89 -12.69 -15.14
CA GLU A 653 11.05 -13.15 -14.37
C GLU A 653 12.30 -12.27 -14.59
N ASP A 654 12.96 -11.86 -13.50
CA ASP A 654 14.26 -11.20 -13.50
C ASP A 654 15.24 -11.86 -12.53
N ARG A 655 16.47 -12.09 -13.00
CA ARG A 655 17.53 -12.82 -12.28
C ARG A 655 17.98 -12.16 -10.96
N SER A 656 17.65 -10.88 -10.74
CA SER A 656 18.06 -10.09 -9.58
C SER A 656 16.88 -9.65 -8.69
N ALA A 657 15.67 -9.52 -9.25
CA ALA A 657 14.49 -8.98 -8.57
C ALA A 657 13.33 -9.97 -8.40
N GLY A 658 13.41 -11.19 -8.94
CA GLY A 658 12.32 -12.17 -8.91
C GLY A 658 11.34 -11.93 -10.05
N GLU A 659 10.39 -11.01 -9.88
CA GLU A 659 9.57 -10.47 -10.99
C GLU A 659 9.85 -8.96 -11.19
N VAL A 660 9.83 -8.53 -12.45
CA VAL A 660 9.77 -7.13 -12.87
C VAL A 660 8.50 -6.86 -13.70
N PRO A 661 7.89 -5.66 -13.58
CA PRO A 661 6.73 -5.31 -14.39
C PRO A 661 7.01 -5.25 -15.91
N LEU A 662 6.06 -5.75 -16.71
CA LEU A 662 5.90 -5.46 -18.14
C LEU A 662 4.48 -4.98 -18.40
N ALA A 663 4.32 -3.96 -19.24
CA ALA A 663 3.01 -3.51 -19.71
C ALA A 663 2.68 -4.07 -21.09
N PHE A 664 1.51 -4.69 -21.20
CA PHE A 664 0.80 -4.81 -22.46
C PHE A 664 0.03 -3.52 -22.71
N VAL A 665 0.16 -2.97 -23.90
CA VAL A 665 -0.37 -1.66 -24.28
C VAL A 665 -1.07 -1.75 -25.62
N VAL A 666 -2.24 -1.14 -25.70
CA VAL A 666 -2.99 -0.97 -26.94
C VAL A 666 -2.95 0.52 -27.30
N PRO A 667 -2.26 0.95 -28.37
CA PRO A 667 -2.33 2.34 -28.83
C PRO A 667 -3.75 2.71 -29.28
N GLN A 668 -4.08 4.01 -29.26
CA GLN A 668 -5.26 4.47 -29.99
C GLN A 668 -5.10 4.27 -31.51
N PRO A 669 -6.19 3.99 -32.26
CA PRO A 669 -6.12 3.85 -33.72
C PRO A 669 -5.49 5.09 -34.37
N GLY A 670 -4.54 4.89 -35.29
CA GLY A 670 -3.81 5.98 -35.95
C GLY A 670 -2.74 6.67 -35.09
N ARG A 671 -2.49 6.22 -33.84
CA ARG A 671 -1.35 6.67 -33.02
C ARG A 671 -0.30 5.56 -32.91
N THR A 672 0.95 5.89 -33.19
CA THR A 672 2.11 5.03 -32.94
C THR A 672 2.69 5.34 -31.56
N LEU A 673 3.19 4.33 -30.85
CA LEU A 673 3.90 4.47 -29.58
C LEU A 673 5.14 3.58 -29.59
N THR A 674 6.19 4.01 -28.91
CA THR A 674 7.42 3.25 -28.68
C THR A 674 7.48 2.65 -27.27
N GLU A 675 8.25 1.58 -27.12
CA GLU A 675 8.50 0.96 -25.81
C GLU A 675 9.22 1.93 -24.85
N ALA A 676 9.99 2.88 -25.36
CA ALA A 676 10.62 3.95 -24.58
C ALA A 676 9.59 4.93 -24.01
N GLU A 677 8.73 5.54 -24.84
CA GLU A 677 7.72 6.51 -24.38
C GLU A 677 6.81 5.95 -23.29
N VAL A 678 6.42 4.67 -23.40
CA VAL A 678 5.60 3.99 -22.38
C VAL A 678 6.41 3.69 -21.11
N LYS A 679 7.67 3.25 -21.23
CA LYS A 679 8.56 3.05 -20.07
C LYS A 679 8.80 4.35 -19.32
N ASP A 680 9.10 5.42 -20.03
CA ASP A 680 9.38 6.73 -19.48
C ASP A 680 8.11 7.34 -18.87
N PHE A 681 6.96 7.23 -19.53
CA PHE A 681 5.66 7.63 -18.96
C PHE A 681 5.41 6.95 -17.60
N VAL A 682 5.70 5.66 -17.46
CA VAL A 682 5.53 4.96 -16.18
C VAL A 682 6.65 5.30 -15.17
N ALA A 683 7.91 5.40 -15.60
CA ALA A 683 9.05 5.73 -14.73
C ALA A 683 8.99 7.17 -14.17
N GLU A 684 8.40 8.10 -14.91
CA GLU A 684 8.02 9.43 -14.39
C GLU A 684 6.97 9.37 -13.27
N ARG A 685 6.20 8.28 -13.17
CA ARG A 685 4.94 8.24 -12.42
C ARG A 685 4.91 7.25 -11.26
N LEU A 686 5.54 6.08 -11.37
CA LEU A 686 5.52 5.00 -10.37
C LEU A 686 6.94 4.60 -9.95
N SER A 687 7.12 4.21 -8.69
CA SER A 687 8.43 4.01 -8.06
C SER A 687 9.36 3.03 -8.76
N ASN A 688 10.67 3.14 -8.47
CA ASN A 688 11.73 2.33 -9.09
C ASN A 688 11.45 0.80 -9.17
N PRO A 689 10.81 0.13 -8.18
CA PRO A 689 10.40 -1.28 -8.28
C PRO A 689 9.21 -1.53 -9.23
N LYS A 690 8.40 -0.50 -9.48
CA LYS A 690 7.22 -0.49 -10.37
C LYS A 690 7.54 -0.09 -11.82
N HIS A 691 8.79 0.28 -12.12
CA HIS A 691 9.22 0.58 -13.49
C HIS A 691 9.07 -0.65 -14.39
N LEU A 692 8.71 -0.45 -15.66
CA LEU A 692 8.45 -1.52 -16.64
C LEU A 692 9.73 -2.18 -17.18
N ARG A 693 10.59 -2.71 -16.29
CA ARG A 693 11.87 -3.33 -16.68
C ARG A 693 11.70 -4.60 -17.51
N GLY A 694 10.62 -5.36 -17.28
CA GLY A 694 10.28 -6.55 -18.09
C GLY A 694 9.94 -6.21 -19.54
N GLY A 695 9.51 -4.97 -19.81
CA GLY A 695 9.34 -4.44 -21.15
C GLY A 695 7.99 -3.77 -21.40
N VAL A 696 7.72 -3.48 -22.68
CA VAL A 696 6.40 -3.08 -23.20
C VAL A 696 6.05 -3.96 -24.39
N ARG A 697 4.78 -4.36 -24.51
CA ARG A 697 4.29 -5.16 -25.64
C ARG A 697 3.04 -4.53 -26.22
N PHE A 698 3.17 -4.02 -27.45
CA PHE A 698 2.04 -3.48 -28.20
C PHE A 698 1.17 -4.61 -28.74
N VAL A 699 -0.12 -4.54 -28.44
CA VAL A 699 -1.13 -5.55 -28.82
C VAL A 699 -2.40 -4.87 -29.33
N GLN A 700 -3.19 -5.56 -30.15
CA GLN A 700 -4.39 -4.96 -30.75
C GLN A 700 -5.56 -4.81 -29.76
N GLN A 701 -5.57 -5.61 -28.69
CA GLN A 701 -6.48 -5.54 -27.55
C GLN A 701 -5.86 -6.16 -26.30
N ILE A 702 -6.33 -5.78 -25.11
CA ILE A 702 -6.02 -6.48 -23.85
C ILE A 702 -7.04 -7.62 -23.69
N PRO A 703 -6.62 -8.89 -23.50
CA PRO A 703 -7.55 -9.99 -23.28
C PRO A 703 -8.33 -9.83 -21.96
N LYS A 704 -9.66 -9.88 -22.05
CA LYS A 704 -10.61 -9.68 -20.96
C LYS A 704 -11.72 -10.72 -21.01
N SER A 705 -12.26 -11.09 -19.85
CA SER A 705 -13.45 -11.94 -19.76
C SER A 705 -14.70 -11.22 -20.27
N ALA A 706 -15.79 -11.97 -20.49
CA ALA A 706 -17.11 -11.39 -20.77
C ALA A 706 -17.62 -10.43 -19.67
N SER A 707 -17.05 -10.50 -18.45
CA SER A 707 -17.32 -9.57 -17.35
C SER A 707 -16.26 -8.46 -17.22
N GLY A 708 -15.47 -8.19 -18.26
CA GLY A 708 -14.45 -7.14 -18.30
C GLY A 708 -13.17 -7.38 -17.47
N LYS A 709 -13.03 -8.52 -16.78
CA LYS A 709 -11.86 -8.83 -15.93
C LYS A 709 -10.64 -9.14 -16.80
N LEU A 710 -9.44 -8.68 -16.39
CA LEU A 710 -8.19 -8.88 -17.11
C LEU A 710 -7.73 -10.36 -17.09
N LEU A 711 -7.62 -11.00 -18.25
CA LEU A 711 -7.14 -12.38 -18.39
C LEU A 711 -5.61 -12.43 -18.32
N ARG A 712 -5.06 -12.26 -17.11
CA ARG A 712 -3.61 -12.26 -16.84
C ARG A 712 -2.89 -13.51 -17.36
N LYS A 713 -3.59 -14.66 -17.42
CA LYS A 713 -3.09 -15.93 -17.99
C LYS A 713 -2.76 -15.81 -19.48
N GLU A 714 -3.53 -15.05 -20.24
CA GLU A 714 -3.31 -14.87 -21.69
C GLU A 714 -2.21 -13.86 -21.98
N LEU A 715 -2.17 -12.75 -21.22
CA LEU A 715 -1.06 -11.81 -21.23
C LEU A 715 0.29 -12.52 -20.94
N ARG A 716 0.35 -13.37 -19.91
CA ARG A 716 1.54 -14.20 -19.61
C ARG A 716 1.87 -15.22 -20.71
N LYS A 717 0.92 -15.69 -21.53
CA LYS A 717 1.20 -16.52 -22.73
C LYS A 717 1.87 -15.68 -23.83
N MET A 718 1.34 -14.49 -24.12
CA MET A 718 1.84 -13.61 -25.20
C MET A 718 3.32 -13.20 -25.02
N LEU A 719 3.82 -13.22 -23.79
CA LEU A 719 5.26 -13.07 -23.50
C LEU A 719 6.13 -14.14 -24.14
N LYS A 720 5.70 -15.41 -24.07
CA LYS A 720 6.51 -16.56 -24.48
C LYS A 720 6.64 -16.66 -26.01
N THR A 721 5.67 -16.16 -26.76
CA THR A 721 5.64 -16.19 -28.23
C THR A 721 6.62 -15.20 -28.88
N ALA A 722 7.04 -14.14 -28.17
CA ALA A 722 7.68 -12.97 -28.77
C ALA A 722 9.20 -13.10 -29.05
N LYS A 723 9.87 -14.18 -28.63
CA LYS A 723 11.32 -14.39 -28.85
C LYS A 723 11.68 -15.06 -30.19
N SER A 724 10.70 -15.60 -30.93
CA SER A 724 10.94 -16.46 -32.10
C SER A 724 11.22 -15.71 -33.42
N ARG A 725 11.81 -14.50 -33.38
CA ARG A 725 12.17 -13.70 -34.57
C ARG A 725 13.43 -12.86 -34.35
N LEU A 726 14.58 -13.54 -34.30
CA LEU A 726 15.89 -13.06 -34.74
C LEU A 726 16.59 -14.24 -35.44
#